data_AF-A0A8T5KYN7-F1
#
_entry.id   AF-A0A8T5KYN7-F1
#
_cell.length_a   1.000
_cell.length_b   1.000
_cell.length_c   1.000
_cell.angle_alpha   90.00
_cell.angle_beta   90.00
_cell.angle_gamma   90.00
#
_symmetry.space_group_name_H-M   'P 1'
#
loop_
_entity.id
_entity.type
_entity.pdbx_description
1 polymer ?
#
loop_
_entity_poly.entity_id
_entity_poly.type
_entity_poly.pdbx_seq_one_letter_code
_entity_poly.pdbx_strand_id
1 'polypeptide(L)'
;MNLLLNEAERNWRDEVRRDFPLRSDTSVVKQSSQNGRDWLFSTDLKKIYADISNDASLQKKFQEVITKYWDGNPEELAKETLHYLLHHELYHPIEAPFSITGEGNDNKKIHQSIRRGALKAEPALSALEQVTKVQASQNGVKDFILDNRFALDNQEKGYVREDIIPTWDLLELQDSPSKTNFYTVTRFLYGAMYGPESTHRFFEDKSGEKGVEIAEKSLSALTKKPVKLPRQKGLVGKAKSLLGRNPKQDTSERMQQYIKDVREVFSGDDRYAGIERFMSILGPYVEKSMPQGRPDMQGAESGTSPQNILQDLLDDMDPQEQQQFVQDLAQEKPNALEQAVSGTPMPQESSADEMKNLDLLATHEFYKRNHPKIKIVGGSKVGESVVVGKQEYWNLKRTTVLTEDQLSKVNLNRINKLQKRTRLPWLINLGNSTFRLNEYELKEHNLKDVVYVDSHIDVPDMVEFYLDSSGSMFGNEFKVNDGSRWDMLSNVLYGFVDALGQGGKQLGKKTKMRVHNFGDKQVSSEIVPVDKFWKGDTASLKTLFKPANGYSKEDINLTHYRDGRQRTYVVVTDGELVIPGRTARESRKMKEIAQDHNNNVVLFEIGGTYDLGKAVKSDSSIVYHQVHDKNKMLSAGLEVLLSK
;
A
#
# COMPACT_ATOMS: atom_id res chain seq x y z
N MET A 1 4.53 -36.81 -9.28
CA MET A 1 4.83 -35.37 -9.19
C MET A 1 5.80 -35.05 -8.08
N ASN A 2 5.59 -35.47 -6.83
CA ASN A 2 6.54 -35.19 -5.74
C ASN A 2 7.95 -35.76 -5.99
N LEU A 3 8.04 -36.95 -6.59
CA LEU A 3 9.32 -37.52 -7.02
C LEU A 3 10.02 -36.65 -8.09
N LEU A 4 9.25 -36.14 -9.06
CA LEU A 4 9.77 -35.24 -10.10
C LEU A 4 10.24 -33.91 -9.51
N LEU A 5 9.56 -33.39 -8.49
CA LEU A 5 10.01 -32.19 -7.78
C LEU A 5 11.36 -32.43 -7.09
N ASN A 6 11.59 -33.61 -6.51
CA ASN A 6 12.90 -33.96 -5.92
C ASN A 6 14.01 -34.01 -6.97
N GLU A 7 13.71 -34.46 -8.18
CA GLU A 7 14.64 -34.47 -9.30
C GLU A 7 14.91 -33.06 -9.84
N ALA A 8 13.85 -32.30 -10.10
CA ALA A 8 13.94 -30.91 -10.52
C ALA A 8 14.76 -30.07 -9.53
N GLU A 9 14.50 -30.20 -8.22
CA GLU A 9 15.26 -29.47 -7.19
C GLU A 9 16.74 -29.86 -7.18
N ARG A 10 17.09 -31.13 -7.37
CA ARG A 10 18.50 -31.56 -7.40
C ARG A 10 19.25 -30.87 -8.53
N ASN A 11 18.70 -30.87 -9.74
CA ASN A 11 19.29 -30.20 -10.90
C ASN A 11 19.35 -28.69 -10.68
N TRP A 12 18.25 -28.10 -10.22
CA TRP A 12 18.14 -26.69 -9.89
C TRP A 12 19.23 -26.25 -8.90
N ARG A 13 19.50 -27.02 -7.84
CA ARG A 13 20.53 -26.67 -6.85
C ARG A 13 21.92 -26.59 -7.45
N ASP A 14 22.26 -27.45 -8.39
CA ASP A 14 23.57 -27.42 -9.04
C ASP A 14 23.72 -26.19 -9.95
N GLU A 15 22.65 -25.80 -10.63
CA GLU A 15 22.60 -24.56 -11.42
C GLU A 15 22.68 -23.31 -10.54
N VAL A 16 21.88 -23.24 -9.47
CA VAL A 16 21.89 -22.10 -8.55
C VAL A 16 23.24 -21.93 -7.87
N ARG A 17 23.92 -23.02 -7.49
CA ARG A 17 25.30 -22.93 -6.96
C ARG A 17 26.27 -22.31 -7.95
N ARG A 18 26.11 -22.62 -9.24
CA ARG A 18 26.98 -22.13 -10.32
C ARG A 18 26.67 -20.67 -10.67
N ASP A 19 25.41 -20.36 -10.90
CA ASP A 19 24.99 -19.10 -11.53
C ASP A 19 24.53 -18.05 -10.51
N PHE A 20 24.07 -18.48 -9.33
CA PHE A 20 23.58 -17.61 -8.24
C PHE A 20 24.17 -18.04 -6.88
N PRO A 21 25.51 -18.04 -6.70
CA PRO A 21 26.17 -18.61 -5.52
C PRO A 21 25.69 -18.01 -4.19
N LEU A 22 25.29 -16.73 -4.18
CA LEU A 22 24.75 -16.03 -3.00
C LEU A 22 23.33 -16.49 -2.58
N ARG A 23 22.66 -17.29 -3.42
CA ARG A 23 21.34 -17.87 -3.16
C ARG A 23 21.37 -19.39 -3.11
N SER A 24 22.56 -19.99 -3.15
CA SER A 24 22.75 -21.45 -3.17
C SER A 24 22.21 -22.18 -1.93
N ASP A 25 22.02 -21.45 -0.83
CA ASP A 25 21.45 -21.91 0.44
C ASP A 25 19.91 -21.72 0.52
N THR A 26 19.27 -21.21 -0.53
CA THR A 26 17.81 -21.06 -0.57
C THR A 26 17.15 -22.42 -0.33
N SER A 27 16.37 -22.49 0.74
CA SER A 27 15.69 -23.71 1.15
C SER A 27 14.42 -23.90 0.33
N VAL A 28 14.14 -25.15 -0.07
CA VAL A 28 12.89 -25.53 -0.72
C VAL A 28 12.08 -26.36 0.27
N VAL A 29 10.98 -25.79 0.75
CA VAL A 29 10.07 -26.41 1.71
C VAL A 29 8.93 -27.07 0.95
N LYS A 30 8.87 -28.39 1.01
CA LYS A 30 7.81 -29.17 0.35
C LYS A 30 6.62 -29.33 1.29
N GLN A 31 5.45 -28.97 0.81
CA GLN A 31 4.19 -29.13 1.52
C GLN A 31 3.27 -30.06 0.73
N SER A 32 2.30 -30.63 1.43
CA SER A 32 1.20 -31.37 0.82
C SER A 32 -0.07 -30.98 1.57
N SER A 33 -0.86 -30.12 0.96
CA SER A 33 -2.19 -29.80 1.47
C SER A 33 -3.21 -30.84 0.98
N GLN A 34 -4.09 -31.31 1.88
CA GLN A 34 -5.12 -32.30 1.53
C GLN A 34 -6.29 -31.71 0.73
N ASN A 35 -6.44 -30.38 0.73
CA ASN A 35 -7.51 -29.64 0.07
C ASN A 35 -6.94 -28.35 -0.54
N GLY A 36 -6.73 -28.31 -1.85
CA GLY A 36 -6.08 -27.17 -2.51
C GLY A 36 -6.02 -27.28 -4.03
N ARG A 37 -5.36 -26.31 -4.68
CA ARG A 37 -4.99 -26.40 -6.11
C ARG A 37 -4.08 -27.61 -6.31
N ASP A 38 -4.00 -28.14 -7.52
CA ASP A 38 -3.15 -29.30 -7.81
C ASP A 38 -1.67 -29.06 -7.45
N TRP A 39 -1.23 -27.81 -7.54
CA TRP A 39 0.08 -27.32 -7.10
C TRP A 39 0.05 -25.84 -6.66
N LEU A 40 1.05 -25.43 -5.88
CA LEU A 40 1.31 -24.03 -5.54
C LEU A 40 2.80 -23.83 -5.30
N PHE A 41 3.35 -22.77 -5.89
CA PHE A 41 4.72 -22.30 -5.63
C PHE A 41 4.63 -20.87 -5.08
N SER A 42 5.49 -20.57 -4.11
CA SER A 42 5.58 -19.24 -3.49
C SER A 42 6.92 -19.05 -2.79
N THR A 43 7.25 -17.81 -2.42
CA THR A 43 8.49 -17.48 -1.71
C THR A 43 8.24 -16.47 -0.59
N ASP A 44 9.02 -16.58 0.49
CA ASP A 44 9.14 -15.53 1.53
C ASP A 44 10.41 -14.68 1.35
N LEU A 45 11.02 -14.75 0.15
CA LEU A 45 12.31 -14.15 -0.23
C LEU A 45 13.55 -14.83 0.40
N LYS A 46 13.36 -15.80 1.30
CA LYS A 46 14.43 -16.60 1.92
C LYS A 46 14.30 -18.09 1.61
N LYS A 47 13.06 -18.57 1.46
CA LYS A 47 12.69 -19.95 1.19
C LYS A 47 11.65 -19.98 0.08
N ILE A 48 11.74 -21.04 -0.71
CA ILE A 48 10.72 -21.40 -1.70
C ILE A 48 9.82 -22.45 -1.07
N TYR A 49 8.51 -22.28 -1.18
CA TYR A 49 7.51 -23.24 -0.74
C TYR A 49 6.86 -23.86 -1.96
N ALA A 50 6.92 -25.18 -2.05
CA ALA A 50 6.37 -25.96 -3.14
C ALA A 50 5.34 -26.94 -2.57
N ASP A 51 4.06 -26.72 -2.87
CA ASP A 51 2.95 -27.59 -2.50
C ASP A 51 2.47 -28.36 -3.72
N ILE A 52 2.37 -29.69 -3.58
CA ILE A 52 1.77 -30.58 -4.59
C ILE A 52 0.70 -31.40 -3.87
N SER A 53 -0.53 -30.92 -3.97
CA SER A 53 -1.69 -31.44 -3.24
C SER A 53 -2.34 -32.64 -3.93
N ASN A 54 -2.28 -32.71 -5.27
CA ASN A 54 -3.00 -33.72 -6.04
C ASN A 54 -2.13 -34.34 -7.14
N ASP A 55 -1.17 -35.16 -6.70
CA ASP A 55 -0.13 -35.76 -7.55
C ASP A 55 -0.72 -36.47 -8.79
N ALA A 56 -1.70 -37.36 -8.58
CA ALA A 56 -2.28 -38.16 -9.66
C ALA A 56 -3.09 -37.34 -10.68
N SER A 57 -3.87 -36.36 -10.21
CA SER A 57 -4.61 -35.45 -11.10
C SER A 57 -3.66 -34.62 -11.96
N LEU A 58 -2.62 -34.07 -11.35
CA LEU A 58 -1.65 -33.23 -12.03
C LEU A 58 -0.86 -34.03 -13.07
N GLN A 59 -0.42 -35.25 -12.73
CA GLN A 59 0.24 -36.15 -13.68
C GLN A 59 -0.67 -36.45 -14.89
N LYS A 60 -1.95 -36.72 -14.64
CA LYS A 60 -2.95 -36.94 -15.70
C LYS A 60 -3.13 -35.71 -16.58
N LYS A 61 -3.17 -34.51 -16.00
CA LYS A 61 -3.23 -33.24 -16.77
C LYS A 61 -2.02 -33.08 -17.70
N PHE A 62 -0.81 -33.38 -17.24
CA PHE A 62 0.35 -33.39 -18.12
C PHE A 62 0.22 -34.39 -19.28
N GLN A 63 -0.29 -35.60 -19.00
CA GLN A 63 -0.48 -36.65 -20.01
C GLN A 63 -1.58 -36.33 -21.04
N GLU A 64 -2.66 -35.67 -20.63
CA GLU A 64 -3.86 -35.50 -21.48
C GLU A 64 -4.02 -34.08 -22.05
N VAL A 65 -3.41 -33.09 -21.42
CA VAL A 65 -3.62 -31.67 -21.73
C VAL A 65 -2.35 -31.10 -22.36
N ILE A 66 -1.21 -31.21 -21.69
CA ILE A 66 0.05 -30.60 -22.14
C ILE A 66 0.55 -31.28 -23.43
N THR A 67 0.48 -32.60 -23.52
CA THR A 67 0.91 -33.37 -24.71
C THR A 67 0.13 -33.06 -25.99
N LYS A 68 -1.00 -32.34 -25.91
CA LYS A 68 -1.71 -31.83 -27.09
C LYS A 68 -0.96 -30.70 -27.79
N TYR A 69 -0.07 -30.04 -27.06
CA TYR A 69 0.60 -28.81 -27.48
C TYR A 69 2.14 -28.95 -27.49
N TRP A 70 2.71 -29.74 -26.59
CA TRP A 70 4.15 -30.01 -26.55
C TRP A 70 4.47 -31.44 -26.97
N ASP A 71 5.48 -31.56 -27.83
CA ASP A 71 6.10 -32.85 -28.13
C ASP A 71 7.02 -33.28 -26.97
N GLY A 72 7.01 -34.58 -26.67
CA GLY A 72 7.92 -35.20 -25.71
C GLY A 72 7.23 -36.08 -24.67
N ASN A 73 8.02 -36.54 -23.70
CA ASN A 73 7.51 -37.33 -22.58
C ASN A 73 6.80 -36.39 -21.56
N PRO A 74 5.54 -36.67 -21.19
CA PRO A 74 4.79 -35.84 -20.22
C PRO A 74 5.46 -35.75 -18.85
N GLU A 75 6.20 -36.77 -18.43
CA GLU A 75 6.94 -36.79 -17.16
C GLU A 75 8.15 -35.85 -17.20
N GLU A 76 8.88 -35.82 -18.32
CA GLU A 76 9.97 -34.87 -18.53
C GLU A 76 9.45 -33.43 -18.58
N LEU A 77 8.34 -33.18 -19.29
CA LEU A 77 7.67 -31.88 -19.33
C LEU A 77 7.23 -31.42 -17.94
N ALA A 78 6.70 -32.33 -17.13
CA ALA A 78 6.32 -32.05 -15.75
C ALA A 78 7.55 -31.68 -14.91
N LYS A 79 8.64 -32.43 -15.02
CA LYS A 79 9.91 -32.15 -14.33
C LYS A 79 10.50 -30.80 -14.73
N GLU A 80 10.54 -30.49 -16.02
CA GLU A 80 11.01 -29.20 -16.56
C GLU A 80 10.13 -28.04 -16.08
N THR A 81 8.81 -28.23 -16.01
CA THR A 81 7.90 -27.20 -15.49
C THR A 81 8.15 -26.94 -14.01
N LEU A 82 8.30 -27.98 -13.19
CA LEU A 82 8.64 -27.84 -11.77
C LEU A 82 10.01 -27.16 -11.59
N HIS A 83 10.96 -27.47 -12.46
CA HIS A 83 12.28 -26.84 -12.46
C HIS A 83 12.20 -25.34 -12.78
N TYR A 84 11.44 -24.97 -13.82
CA TYR A 84 11.12 -23.57 -14.13
C TYR A 84 10.49 -22.86 -12.92
N LEU A 85 9.49 -23.46 -12.27
CA LEU A 85 8.82 -22.84 -11.13
C LEU A 85 9.76 -22.58 -9.94
N LEU A 86 10.78 -23.42 -9.72
CA LEU A 86 11.82 -23.14 -8.73
C LEU A 86 12.67 -21.92 -9.10
N HIS A 87 13.04 -21.77 -10.38
CA HIS A 87 13.73 -20.57 -10.87
C HIS A 87 12.84 -19.33 -10.79
N HIS A 88 11.56 -19.42 -11.15
CA HIS A 88 10.59 -18.33 -11.01
C HIS A 88 10.60 -17.78 -9.58
N GLU A 89 10.42 -18.65 -8.58
CA GLU A 89 10.41 -18.26 -7.16
C GLU A 89 11.78 -17.75 -6.65
N LEU A 90 12.89 -18.20 -7.26
CA LEU A 90 14.23 -17.68 -6.99
C LEU A 90 14.44 -16.26 -7.52
N TYR A 91 13.83 -15.91 -8.66
CA TYR A 91 14.00 -14.59 -9.26
C TYR A 91 13.28 -13.49 -8.50
N HIS A 92 12.21 -13.79 -7.74
CA HIS A 92 11.54 -12.82 -6.88
C HIS A 92 12.56 -12.00 -6.06
N PRO A 93 13.42 -12.58 -5.20
CA PRO A 93 14.42 -11.82 -4.44
C PRO A 93 15.62 -11.29 -5.26
N ILE A 94 15.71 -11.54 -6.58
CA ILE A 94 16.83 -11.13 -7.44
C ILE A 94 16.45 -9.96 -8.34
N GLU A 95 15.39 -10.11 -9.13
CA GLU A 95 14.98 -9.18 -10.20
C GLU A 95 14.00 -8.12 -9.74
N ALA A 96 13.32 -8.43 -8.67
CA ALA A 96 12.41 -7.53 -8.03
C ALA A 96 12.66 -7.69 -6.55
N PRO A 97 13.82 -7.22 -6.02
CA PRO A 97 14.12 -7.30 -4.61
C PRO A 97 13.03 -6.48 -3.92
N PHE A 98 11.96 -7.18 -3.56
CA PHE A 98 10.71 -6.69 -3.03
C PHE A 98 10.94 -6.28 -1.59
N SER A 99 11.95 -5.44 -1.39
CA SER A 99 12.28 -4.88 -0.10
C SER A 99 11.04 -4.16 0.36
N ILE A 100 10.39 -4.73 1.36
CA ILE A 100 9.17 -4.16 1.96
C ILE A 100 9.51 -2.80 2.61
N THR A 101 10.80 -2.52 2.85
CA THR A 101 11.28 -1.34 3.58
C THR A 101 12.47 -0.66 2.89
N GLY A 102 12.72 0.62 3.20
CA GLY A 102 13.91 1.37 2.77
C GLY A 102 13.86 2.01 1.37
N GLU A 103 14.93 2.72 1.00
CA GLU A 103 15.05 3.47 -0.27
C GLU A 103 15.05 2.56 -1.52
N GLY A 104 15.26 1.26 -1.33
CA GLY A 104 15.21 0.21 -2.36
C GLY A 104 13.86 -0.51 -2.48
N ASN A 105 12.76 0.01 -1.90
CA ASN A 105 11.44 -0.62 -1.98
C ASN A 105 10.87 -0.59 -3.41
N ASP A 106 11.20 -1.62 -4.20
CA ASP A 106 10.74 -1.80 -5.58
C ASP A 106 9.22 -2.03 -5.65
N ASN A 107 8.64 -2.71 -4.65
CA ASN A 107 7.20 -2.93 -4.53
C ASN A 107 6.42 -1.63 -4.59
N LYS A 108 6.82 -0.65 -3.77
CA LYS A 108 6.22 0.67 -3.74
C LYS A 108 6.21 1.32 -5.11
N LYS A 109 7.36 1.34 -5.79
CA LYS A 109 7.47 1.97 -7.12
C LYS A 109 6.64 1.24 -8.17
N ILE A 110 6.52 -0.09 -8.08
CA ILE A 110 5.62 -0.89 -8.94
C ILE A 110 4.16 -0.52 -8.67
N HIS A 111 3.70 -0.52 -7.41
CA HIS A 111 2.32 -0.15 -7.04
C HIS A 111 1.95 1.25 -7.55
N GLN A 112 2.83 2.22 -7.34
CA GLN A 112 2.65 3.59 -7.82
C GLN A 112 2.57 3.65 -9.34
N SER A 113 3.43 2.92 -10.05
CA SER A 113 3.41 2.87 -11.52
C SER A 113 2.14 2.22 -12.07
N ILE A 114 1.67 1.15 -11.42
CA ILE A 114 0.39 0.51 -11.75
C ILE A 114 -0.76 1.49 -11.56
N ARG A 115 -0.83 2.19 -10.42
CA ARG A 115 -1.86 3.21 -10.15
C ARG A 115 -1.86 4.30 -11.21
N ARG A 116 -0.70 4.90 -11.49
CA ARG A 116 -0.58 5.99 -12.48
C ARG A 116 -1.03 5.52 -13.87
N GLY A 117 -0.67 4.30 -14.26
CA GLY A 117 -1.12 3.70 -15.52
C GLY A 117 -2.63 3.51 -15.55
N ALA A 118 -3.21 2.95 -14.48
CA ALA A 118 -4.66 2.76 -14.36
C ALA A 118 -5.41 4.11 -14.42
N LEU A 119 -4.96 5.13 -13.70
CA LEU A 119 -5.55 6.48 -13.74
C LEU A 119 -5.41 7.16 -15.11
N LYS A 120 -4.33 6.89 -15.84
CA LYS A 120 -4.17 7.40 -17.20
C LYS A 120 -5.19 6.77 -18.17
N ALA A 121 -5.52 5.51 -17.95
CA ALA A 121 -6.54 4.81 -18.74
C ALA A 121 -7.96 5.22 -18.33
N GLU A 122 -8.19 5.37 -17.03
CA GLU A 122 -9.48 5.63 -16.41
C GLU A 122 -9.33 6.74 -15.34
N PRO A 123 -9.35 8.03 -15.73
CA PRO A 123 -9.14 9.13 -14.78
C PRO A 123 -10.22 9.27 -13.69
N ALA A 124 -11.34 8.57 -13.84
CA ALA A 124 -12.50 8.64 -12.95
C ALA A 124 -12.58 7.47 -11.94
N LEU A 125 -11.51 6.66 -11.80
CA LEU A 125 -11.48 5.56 -10.83
C LEU A 125 -11.68 6.06 -9.40
N SER A 126 -12.60 5.44 -8.66
CA SER A 126 -12.74 5.71 -7.23
C SER A 126 -11.50 5.28 -6.45
N ALA A 127 -11.32 5.79 -5.22
CA ALA A 127 -10.19 5.41 -4.38
C ALA A 127 -10.13 3.89 -4.12
N LEU A 128 -11.30 3.25 -3.89
CA LEU A 128 -11.39 1.80 -3.71
C LEU A 128 -10.99 1.04 -4.99
N GLU A 129 -11.40 1.54 -6.15
CA GLU A 129 -11.04 0.94 -7.44
C GLU A 129 -9.54 1.03 -7.72
N GLN A 130 -8.90 2.14 -7.35
CA GLN A 130 -7.46 2.30 -7.46
C GLN A 130 -6.71 1.23 -6.64
N VAL A 131 -7.08 1.04 -5.36
CA VAL A 131 -6.47 0.00 -4.49
C VAL A 131 -6.71 -1.39 -5.06
N THR A 132 -7.96 -1.70 -5.41
CA THR A 132 -8.36 -3.04 -5.91
C THR A 132 -7.64 -3.39 -7.21
N LYS A 133 -7.48 -2.44 -8.13
CA LYS A 133 -6.78 -2.69 -9.40
C LYS A 133 -5.28 -2.90 -9.19
N VAL A 134 -4.65 -2.16 -8.28
CA VAL A 134 -3.24 -2.38 -7.94
C VAL A 134 -3.05 -3.76 -7.32
N GLN A 135 -3.89 -4.12 -6.35
CA GLN A 135 -3.86 -5.41 -5.68
C GLN A 135 -4.07 -6.59 -6.65
N ALA A 136 -5.00 -6.46 -7.60
CA ALA A 136 -5.33 -7.51 -8.55
C ALA A 136 -4.27 -7.73 -9.64
N SER A 137 -3.52 -6.68 -9.98
CA SER A 137 -2.60 -6.70 -11.13
C SER A 137 -1.12 -6.81 -10.76
N GLN A 138 -0.73 -6.47 -9.53
CA GLN A 138 0.68 -6.45 -9.12
C GLN A 138 1.42 -7.76 -9.39
N ASN A 139 0.83 -8.93 -9.10
CA ASN A 139 1.51 -10.20 -9.30
C ASN A 139 1.69 -10.50 -10.79
N GLY A 140 0.67 -10.24 -11.62
CA GLY A 140 0.82 -10.42 -13.07
C GLY A 140 1.88 -9.52 -13.68
N VAL A 141 2.05 -8.29 -13.17
CA VAL A 141 3.14 -7.39 -13.59
C VAL A 141 4.50 -7.93 -13.11
N LYS A 142 4.59 -8.39 -11.86
CA LYS A 142 5.80 -8.98 -11.27
C LYS A 142 6.23 -10.23 -12.02
N ASP A 143 5.33 -11.20 -12.17
CA ASP A 143 5.57 -12.44 -12.93
C ASP A 143 6.10 -12.13 -14.33
N PHE A 144 5.53 -11.12 -15.01
CA PHE A 144 5.97 -10.76 -16.35
C PHE A 144 7.42 -10.22 -16.40
N ILE A 145 7.88 -9.57 -15.33
CA ILE A 145 9.27 -9.14 -15.18
C ILE A 145 10.19 -10.34 -14.93
N LEU A 146 9.78 -11.23 -14.01
CA LEU A 146 10.56 -12.41 -13.61
C LEU A 146 10.71 -13.42 -14.74
N ASP A 147 9.61 -13.71 -15.44
CA ASP A 147 9.60 -14.72 -16.51
C ASP A 147 10.32 -14.23 -17.76
N ASN A 148 10.32 -12.91 -18.01
CA ASN A 148 11.17 -12.33 -19.04
C ASN A 148 12.67 -12.50 -18.72
N ARG A 149 13.08 -12.34 -17.45
CA ARG A 149 14.45 -12.64 -17.03
C ARG A 149 14.78 -14.12 -17.23
N PHE A 150 13.92 -15.00 -16.71
CA PHE A 150 14.15 -16.43 -16.82
C PHE A 150 14.26 -16.88 -18.28
N ALA A 151 13.41 -16.38 -19.19
CA ALA A 151 13.47 -16.73 -20.60
C ALA A 151 14.85 -16.46 -21.23
N LEU A 152 15.47 -15.32 -20.90
CA LEU A 152 16.79 -14.95 -21.43
C LEU A 152 17.92 -15.76 -20.79
N ASP A 153 17.88 -15.96 -19.47
CA ASP A 153 18.88 -16.78 -18.79
C ASP A 153 18.79 -18.24 -19.25
N ASN A 154 17.58 -18.76 -19.44
CA ASN A 154 17.35 -20.10 -19.95
C ASN A 154 17.81 -20.26 -21.40
N GLN A 155 17.64 -19.25 -22.24
CA GLN A 155 18.20 -19.23 -23.60
C GLN A 155 19.74 -19.29 -23.60
N GLU A 156 20.39 -18.62 -22.65
CA GLU A 156 21.85 -18.61 -22.53
C GLU A 156 22.40 -19.91 -21.92
N LYS A 157 21.74 -20.41 -20.88
CA LYS A 157 22.26 -21.49 -20.03
C LYS A 157 21.67 -22.87 -20.32
N GLY A 158 20.48 -22.93 -20.92
CA GLY A 158 19.77 -24.17 -21.22
C GLY A 158 19.36 -24.97 -19.98
N TYR A 159 18.76 -24.32 -18.97
CA TYR A 159 18.29 -25.00 -17.76
C TYR A 159 17.20 -26.04 -18.06
N VAL A 160 16.28 -25.66 -18.94
CA VAL A 160 15.14 -26.45 -19.43
C VAL A 160 14.80 -26.03 -20.86
N ARG A 161 13.84 -26.69 -21.51
CA ARG A 161 13.34 -26.24 -22.83
C ARG A 161 12.87 -24.77 -22.82
N GLU A 162 13.11 -24.08 -23.93
CA GLU A 162 12.85 -22.63 -24.06
C GLU A 162 11.36 -22.26 -24.00
N ASP A 163 10.47 -23.21 -24.26
CA ASP A 163 9.04 -23.00 -24.44
C ASP A 163 8.17 -23.47 -23.26
N ILE A 164 8.78 -23.62 -22.06
CA ILE A 164 8.15 -24.23 -20.88
C ILE A 164 7.24 -23.28 -20.08
N ILE A 165 7.52 -21.97 -20.10
CA ILE A 165 6.90 -20.97 -19.22
C ILE A 165 5.36 -21.03 -19.23
N PRO A 166 4.67 -21.08 -20.39
CA PRO A 166 3.20 -21.05 -20.41
C PRO A 166 2.53 -22.39 -20.08
N THR A 167 3.29 -23.44 -19.75
CA THR A 167 2.73 -24.76 -19.37
C THR A 167 1.82 -24.63 -18.15
N TRP A 168 2.25 -23.84 -17.15
CA TRP A 168 1.46 -23.57 -15.95
C TRP A 168 0.16 -22.83 -16.29
N ASP A 169 0.25 -21.80 -17.14
CA ASP A 169 -0.90 -20.99 -17.57
C ASP A 169 -1.93 -21.81 -18.36
N LEU A 170 -1.46 -22.75 -19.18
CA LEU A 170 -2.35 -23.61 -19.94
C LEU A 170 -3.20 -24.50 -19.03
N LEU A 171 -2.59 -25.07 -17.98
CA LEU A 171 -3.29 -25.91 -17.01
C LEU A 171 -4.30 -25.13 -16.16
N GLU A 172 -4.00 -23.88 -15.79
CA GLU A 172 -4.93 -23.04 -15.03
C GLU A 172 -6.09 -22.53 -15.89
N LEU A 173 -5.83 -22.26 -17.18
CA LEU A 173 -6.83 -21.69 -18.08
C LEU A 173 -7.70 -22.73 -18.78
N GLN A 174 -7.32 -24.02 -18.81
CA GLN A 174 -8.02 -25.03 -19.60
C GLN A 174 -9.54 -25.06 -19.33
N ASP A 175 -9.92 -24.97 -18.05
CA ASP A 175 -11.30 -25.06 -17.57
C ASP A 175 -11.94 -23.67 -17.40
N SER A 176 -11.15 -22.60 -17.54
CA SER A 176 -11.63 -21.23 -17.43
C SER A 176 -12.41 -20.81 -18.68
N PRO A 177 -13.53 -20.07 -18.55
CA PRO A 177 -14.25 -19.55 -19.70
C PRO A 177 -13.39 -18.53 -20.46
N SER A 178 -13.57 -18.46 -21.79
CA SER A 178 -12.96 -17.41 -22.60
C SER A 178 -13.47 -16.04 -22.17
N LYS A 179 -12.55 -15.11 -21.94
CA LYS A 179 -12.86 -13.77 -21.47
C LYS A 179 -11.72 -12.84 -21.85
N THR A 180 -12.04 -11.60 -22.24
CA THR A 180 -11.02 -10.57 -22.44
C THR A 180 -10.83 -9.79 -21.13
N ASN A 181 -9.82 -10.13 -20.34
CA ASN A 181 -9.43 -9.39 -19.14
C ASN A 181 -7.90 -9.34 -18.99
N PHE A 182 -7.40 -8.67 -17.96
CA PHE A 182 -5.97 -8.51 -17.69
C PHE A 182 -5.21 -9.86 -17.69
N TYR A 183 -5.79 -10.90 -17.08
CA TYR A 183 -5.13 -12.19 -16.91
C TYR A 183 -5.06 -12.94 -18.25
N THR A 184 -6.16 -13.06 -18.98
CA THR A 184 -6.15 -13.77 -20.27
C THR A 184 -5.32 -13.04 -21.32
N VAL A 185 -5.30 -11.70 -21.30
CA VAL A 185 -4.45 -10.88 -22.19
C VAL A 185 -2.97 -11.07 -21.86
N THR A 186 -2.59 -11.02 -20.58
CA THR A 186 -1.20 -11.27 -20.17
C THR A 186 -0.79 -12.71 -20.46
N ARG A 187 -1.63 -13.72 -20.19
CA ARG A 187 -1.32 -15.12 -20.54
C ARG A 187 -1.23 -15.37 -22.04
N PHE A 188 -1.94 -14.62 -22.87
CA PHE A 188 -1.71 -14.64 -24.31
C PHE A 188 -0.31 -14.11 -24.68
N LEU A 189 0.18 -13.04 -24.04
CA LEU A 189 1.56 -12.60 -24.24
C LEU A 189 2.56 -13.71 -23.87
N TYR A 190 2.31 -14.45 -22.78
CA TYR A 190 3.14 -15.57 -22.37
C TYR A 190 3.16 -16.69 -23.41
N GLY A 191 1.99 -17.15 -23.84
CA GLY A 191 1.88 -18.19 -24.86
C GLY A 191 2.54 -17.78 -26.18
N ALA A 192 2.39 -16.52 -26.59
CA ALA A 192 2.96 -16.02 -27.84
C ALA A 192 4.47 -15.80 -27.80
N MET A 193 5.02 -15.37 -26.66
CA MET A 193 6.44 -15.03 -26.52
C MET A 193 7.28 -16.22 -26.05
N TYR A 194 6.74 -17.02 -25.14
CA TYR A 194 7.47 -18.06 -24.42
C TYR A 194 6.93 -19.47 -24.64
N GLY A 195 5.97 -19.66 -25.55
CA GLY A 195 5.35 -20.96 -25.83
C GLY A 195 5.62 -21.46 -27.24
N PRO A 196 5.32 -22.73 -27.53
CA PRO A 196 5.37 -23.25 -28.88
C PRO A 196 4.16 -22.73 -29.68
N GLU A 197 4.33 -22.65 -31.01
CA GLU A 197 3.32 -22.14 -31.94
C GLU A 197 1.96 -22.87 -31.82
N SER A 198 1.99 -24.14 -31.41
CA SER A 198 0.80 -24.96 -31.14
C SER A 198 -0.12 -24.36 -30.07
N THR A 199 0.42 -23.63 -29.09
CA THR A 199 -0.35 -23.04 -27.97
C THR A 199 -0.99 -21.71 -28.31
N HIS A 200 -0.51 -21.00 -29.34
CA HIS A 200 -0.99 -19.66 -29.67
C HIS A 200 -2.50 -19.60 -29.82
N ARG A 201 -3.08 -20.61 -30.49
CA ARG A 201 -4.52 -20.71 -30.70
C ARG A 201 -5.28 -20.87 -29.39
N PHE A 202 -4.78 -21.68 -28.46
CA PHE A 202 -5.43 -21.89 -27.18
C PHE A 202 -5.54 -20.55 -26.42
N PHE A 203 -4.45 -19.79 -26.33
CA PHE A 203 -4.47 -18.51 -25.63
C PHE A 203 -5.24 -17.41 -26.38
N GLU A 204 -5.24 -17.43 -27.72
CA GLU A 204 -6.08 -16.56 -28.55
C GLU A 204 -7.57 -16.86 -28.29
N ASP A 205 -7.96 -18.15 -28.28
CA ASP A 205 -9.34 -18.57 -27.98
C ASP A 205 -9.76 -18.17 -26.54
N LYS A 206 -8.85 -18.24 -25.56
CA LYS A 206 -9.13 -17.83 -24.17
C LYS A 206 -9.24 -16.32 -23.99
N SER A 207 -8.43 -15.53 -24.69
CA SER A 207 -8.42 -14.07 -24.59
C SER A 207 -9.43 -13.38 -25.53
N GLY A 208 -9.83 -14.05 -26.60
CA GLY A 208 -10.65 -13.52 -27.70
C GLY A 208 -9.87 -12.58 -28.63
N GLU A 209 -10.42 -12.30 -29.82
CA GLU A 209 -9.78 -11.42 -30.81
C GLU A 209 -9.43 -10.05 -30.23
N LYS A 210 -10.34 -9.46 -29.45
CA LYS A 210 -10.11 -8.21 -28.73
C LYS A 210 -8.93 -8.33 -27.76
N GLY A 211 -8.77 -9.47 -27.10
CA GLY A 211 -7.66 -9.75 -26.19
C GLY A 211 -6.30 -9.71 -26.88
N VAL A 212 -6.21 -10.29 -28.08
CA VAL A 212 -4.99 -10.23 -28.92
C VAL A 212 -4.64 -8.79 -29.29
N GLU A 213 -5.63 -7.99 -29.69
CA GLU A 213 -5.40 -6.58 -30.01
C GLU A 213 -4.92 -5.77 -28.81
N ILE A 214 -5.46 -6.05 -27.62
CA ILE A 214 -5.02 -5.41 -26.38
C ILE A 214 -3.59 -5.86 -26.05
N ALA A 215 -3.26 -7.14 -26.22
CA ALA A 215 -1.91 -7.65 -26.00
C ALA A 215 -0.88 -6.95 -26.90
N GLU A 216 -1.16 -6.82 -28.20
CA GLU A 216 -0.31 -6.09 -29.15
C GLU A 216 -0.13 -4.62 -28.75
N LYS A 217 -1.23 -3.93 -28.39
CA LYS A 217 -1.18 -2.54 -27.93
C LYS A 217 -0.38 -2.39 -26.63
N SER A 218 -0.55 -3.32 -25.70
CA SER A 218 0.12 -3.30 -24.40
C SER A 218 1.62 -3.52 -24.56
N LEU A 219 2.03 -4.52 -25.35
CA LEU A 219 3.44 -4.78 -25.63
C LEU A 219 4.08 -3.64 -26.44
N SER A 220 3.33 -3.04 -27.38
CA SER A 220 3.78 -1.87 -28.13
C SER A 220 3.99 -0.66 -27.22
N ALA A 221 3.07 -0.42 -26.28
CA ALA A 221 3.17 0.67 -25.32
C ALA A 221 4.35 0.45 -24.35
N LEU A 222 4.56 -0.79 -23.90
CA LEU A 222 5.67 -1.15 -23.03
C LEU A 222 7.01 -0.88 -23.71
N THR A 223 7.22 -1.44 -24.90
CA THR A 223 8.49 -1.38 -25.65
C THR A 223 8.69 -0.11 -26.48
N LYS A 224 7.65 0.73 -26.63
CA LYS A 224 7.62 1.90 -27.54
C LYS A 224 7.87 1.54 -29.01
N LYS A 225 7.63 0.29 -29.41
CA LYS A 225 7.83 -0.21 -30.78
C LYS A 225 6.53 -0.85 -31.29
N PRO A 226 6.24 -0.81 -32.60
CA PRO A 226 5.08 -1.52 -33.15
C PRO A 226 5.24 -3.03 -32.96
N VAL A 227 4.26 -3.66 -32.32
CA VAL A 227 4.21 -5.11 -32.12
C VAL A 227 3.12 -5.72 -32.98
N LYS A 228 3.44 -6.85 -33.61
CA LYS A 228 2.49 -7.75 -34.24
C LYS A 228 2.68 -9.16 -33.71
N LEU A 229 1.66 -9.69 -33.07
CA LEU A 229 1.66 -11.03 -32.49
C LEU A 229 1.12 -12.04 -33.50
N PRO A 230 1.48 -13.32 -33.39
CA PRO A 230 0.88 -14.37 -34.21
C PRO A 230 -0.65 -14.37 -34.00
N ARG A 231 -1.40 -14.35 -35.10
CA ARG A 231 -2.87 -14.43 -35.11
C ARG A 231 -3.32 -15.65 -35.89
N GLN A 232 -4.52 -16.15 -35.59
CA GLN A 232 -5.14 -17.19 -36.38
C GLN A 232 -5.28 -16.73 -37.85
N LYS A 233 -4.65 -17.46 -38.76
CA LYS A 233 -4.87 -17.28 -40.20
C LYS A 233 -6.20 -17.95 -40.55
N GLY A 234 -7.16 -17.17 -41.06
CA GLY A 234 -8.37 -17.72 -41.69
C GLY A 234 -8.05 -18.64 -42.88
N LEU A 235 -9.05 -19.32 -43.44
CA LEU A 235 -8.92 -20.27 -44.57
C LEU A 235 -8.04 -19.73 -45.72
N VAL A 236 -8.18 -18.44 -46.04
CA VAL A 236 -7.39 -17.75 -47.08
C VAL A 236 -5.92 -17.57 -46.70
N GLY A 237 -5.62 -17.37 -45.42
CA GLY A 237 -4.25 -17.23 -44.92
C GLY A 237 -3.48 -18.57 -44.87
N LYS A 238 -4.18 -19.69 -44.66
CA LYS A 238 -3.62 -21.05 -44.79
C LYS A 238 -3.23 -21.39 -46.23
N ALA A 239 -4.06 -20.97 -47.20
CA ALA A 239 -3.75 -21.14 -48.63
C ALA A 239 -2.53 -20.32 -49.07
N LYS A 240 -2.37 -19.09 -48.57
CA LYS A 240 -1.19 -18.24 -48.87
C LYS A 240 0.11 -18.75 -48.25
N SER A 241 0.07 -19.38 -47.08
CA SER A 241 1.28 -19.96 -46.45
C SER A 241 1.82 -21.20 -47.16
N LEU A 242 1.01 -21.87 -48.00
CA LEU A 242 1.44 -23.00 -48.82
C LEU A 242 2.22 -22.57 -50.08
N LEU A 243 2.22 -21.27 -50.42
CA LEU A 243 2.76 -20.74 -51.69
C LEU A 243 3.96 -19.78 -51.52
N GLY A 244 4.51 -19.60 -50.32
CA GLY A 244 5.59 -18.62 -50.07
C GLY A 244 6.56 -19.01 -48.96
N ARG A 245 7.76 -18.39 -49.00
CA ARG A 245 8.94 -18.54 -48.11
C ARG A 245 8.59 -18.90 -46.66
N ASN A 246 9.40 -19.79 -46.07
CA ASN A 246 9.29 -20.39 -44.74
C ASN A 246 8.95 -19.34 -43.64
N PRO A 247 7.67 -19.16 -43.27
CA PRO A 247 7.22 -18.06 -42.39
C PRO A 247 7.63 -18.23 -40.92
N LYS A 248 8.13 -19.43 -40.57
CA LYS A 248 8.39 -19.85 -39.19
C LYS A 248 9.63 -19.17 -38.59
N GLN A 249 10.69 -19.00 -39.39
CA GLN A 249 11.95 -18.43 -38.92
C GLN A 249 11.81 -16.94 -38.58
N ASP A 250 11.14 -16.16 -39.44
CA ASP A 250 10.86 -14.73 -39.25
C ASP A 250 9.96 -14.45 -38.02
N THR A 251 9.06 -15.38 -37.69
CA THR A 251 8.18 -15.23 -36.52
C THR A 251 8.93 -15.46 -35.22
N SER A 252 9.79 -16.49 -35.15
CA SER A 252 10.60 -16.80 -33.97
C SER A 252 11.63 -15.71 -33.69
N GLU A 253 12.37 -15.26 -34.70
CA GLU A 253 13.34 -14.16 -34.57
C GLU A 253 12.68 -12.87 -34.04
N ARG A 254 11.46 -12.57 -34.52
CA ARG A 254 10.69 -11.42 -34.04
C ARG A 254 10.25 -11.56 -32.59
N MET A 255 9.80 -12.75 -32.14
CA MET A 255 9.44 -12.95 -30.73
C MET A 255 10.67 -12.80 -29.83
N GLN A 256 11.81 -13.37 -30.24
CA GLN A 256 13.08 -13.21 -29.52
C GLN A 256 13.51 -11.74 -29.39
N GLN A 257 13.29 -10.93 -30.44
CA GLN A 257 13.52 -9.49 -30.35
C GLN A 257 12.58 -8.82 -29.35
N TYR A 258 11.29 -9.18 -29.32
CA TYR A 258 10.35 -8.63 -28.33
C TYR A 258 10.73 -9.01 -26.89
N ILE A 259 11.21 -10.23 -26.65
CA ILE A 259 11.70 -10.66 -25.31
C ILE A 259 12.85 -9.75 -24.87
N LYS A 260 13.81 -9.47 -25.75
CA LYS A 260 14.94 -8.56 -25.47
C LYS A 260 14.49 -7.12 -25.24
N ASP A 261 13.54 -6.63 -26.03
CA ASP A 261 13.00 -5.27 -25.89
C ASP A 261 12.26 -5.11 -24.55
N VAL A 262 11.52 -6.11 -24.11
CA VAL A 262 10.90 -6.13 -22.77
C VAL A 262 11.96 -6.10 -21.68
N ARG A 263 13.04 -6.87 -21.83
CA ARG A 263 14.14 -6.87 -20.86
C ARG A 263 14.81 -5.51 -20.73
N GLU A 264 15.06 -4.84 -21.85
CA GLU A 264 15.65 -3.50 -21.87
C GLU A 264 14.81 -2.51 -21.06
N VAL A 265 13.48 -2.60 -21.16
CA VAL A 265 12.57 -1.77 -20.36
C VAL A 265 12.67 -2.09 -18.87
N PHE A 266 12.56 -3.37 -18.48
CA PHE A 266 12.47 -3.74 -17.06
C PHE A 266 13.79 -3.76 -16.30
N SER A 267 14.92 -3.84 -17.01
CA SER A 267 16.27 -3.76 -16.42
C SER A 267 16.89 -2.37 -16.46
N GLY A 268 16.28 -1.43 -17.19
CA GLY A 268 16.78 -0.06 -17.34
C GLY A 268 16.00 0.99 -16.54
N ASP A 269 16.36 2.26 -16.76
CA ASP A 269 15.73 3.43 -16.12
C ASP A 269 14.24 3.59 -16.48
N ASP A 270 13.78 2.93 -17.54
CA ASP A 270 12.41 2.99 -18.05
C ASP A 270 11.48 1.97 -17.39
N ARG A 271 11.93 1.18 -16.40
CA ARG A 271 11.13 0.11 -15.75
C ARG A 271 9.75 0.60 -15.31
N TYR A 272 9.72 1.63 -14.46
CA TYR A 272 8.49 2.16 -13.86
C TYR A 272 7.60 2.91 -14.86
N ALA A 273 8.21 3.71 -15.73
CA ALA A 273 7.48 4.37 -16.82
C ALA A 273 6.95 3.35 -17.85
N GLY A 274 7.63 2.22 -18.02
CA GLY A 274 7.21 1.07 -18.81
C GLY A 274 5.99 0.39 -18.22
N ILE A 275 6.00 0.10 -16.91
CA ILE A 275 4.85 -0.41 -16.17
C ILE A 275 3.65 0.55 -16.29
N GLU A 276 3.87 1.85 -16.13
CA GLU A 276 2.81 2.85 -16.29
C GLU A 276 2.18 2.80 -17.70
N ARG A 277 3.00 2.73 -18.76
CA ARG A 277 2.50 2.61 -20.15
C ARG A 277 1.75 1.29 -20.38
N PHE A 278 2.27 0.20 -19.86
CA PHE A 278 1.64 -1.12 -19.94
C PHE A 278 0.26 -1.10 -19.28
N MET A 279 0.18 -0.57 -18.06
CA MET A 279 -1.07 -0.45 -17.31
C MET A 279 -2.01 0.60 -17.87
N SER A 280 -1.53 1.58 -18.64
CA SER A 280 -2.41 2.53 -19.36
C SER A 280 -3.24 1.88 -20.47
N ILE A 281 -2.86 0.68 -20.91
CA ILE A 281 -3.64 -0.12 -21.86
C ILE A 281 -4.43 -1.22 -21.12
N LEU A 282 -3.80 -1.86 -20.13
CA LEU A 282 -4.39 -3.01 -19.44
C LEU A 282 -5.31 -2.65 -18.26
N GLY A 283 -5.18 -1.47 -17.67
CA GLY A 283 -5.96 -1.01 -16.52
C GLY A 283 -7.47 -1.21 -16.64
N PRO A 284 -8.10 -0.86 -17.78
CA PRO A 284 -9.53 -1.07 -18.01
C PRO A 284 -9.97 -2.52 -17.99
N TYR A 285 -9.04 -3.46 -18.14
CA TYR A 285 -9.28 -4.90 -18.18
C TYR A 285 -8.96 -5.58 -16.85
N VAL A 286 -8.55 -4.83 -15.82
CA VAL A 286 -8.42 -5.32 -14.45
C VAL A 286 -9.80 -5.29 -13.80
N GLU A 287 -10.40 -6.46 -13.59
CA GLU A 287 -11.74 -6.60 -13.03
C GLU A 287 -11.69 -6.79 -11.52
N LYS A 288 -12.73 -6.33 -10.80
CA LYS A 288 -12.82 -6.45 -9.34
C LYS A 288 -12.80 -7.90 -8.84
N SER A 289 -13.35 -8.81 -9.64
CA SER A 289 -13.45 -10.24 -9.33
C SER A 289 -12.24 -11.06 -9.78
N MET A 290 -11.17 -10.41 -10.24
CA MET A 290 -9.96 -11.14 -10.61
C MET A 290 -9.33 -11.76 -9.36
N PRO A 291 -8.71 -12.96 -9.48
CA PRO A 291 -7.97 -13.54 -8.39
C PRO A 291 -6.95 -12.50 -7.89
N GLN A 292 -7.18 -11.98 -6.69
CA GLN A 292 -6.23 -11.11 -6.01
C GLN A 292 -4.95 -11.92 -5.82
N GLY A 293 -3.79 -11.28 -5.97
CA GLY A 293 -2.50 -11.94 -6.00
C GLY A 293 -2.34 -13.00 -4.91
N ARG A 294 -1.55 -14.05 -5.20
CA ARG A 294 -1.10 -14.98 -4.17
C ARG A 294 -0.51 -14.12 -3.03
N PRO A 295 -0.92 -14.31 -1.77
CA PRO A 295 -0.15 -13.75 -0.68
C PRO A 295 1.21 -14.43 -0.77
N ASP A 296 2.23 -13.66 -1.15
CA ASP A 296 3.59 -14.13 -0.98
C ASP A 296 3.71 -14.52 0.50
N MET A 297 4.36 -15.65 0.81
CA MET A 297 4.47 -16.14 2.19
C MET A 297 5.33 -15.23 3.10
N GLN A 298 5.58 -13.99 2.68
CA GLN A 298 6.28 -12.90 3.32
C GLN A 298 5.62 -12.40 4.64
N GLY A 299 4.58 -13.07 5.15
CA GLY A 299 3.94 -12.77 6.43
C GLY A 299 3.09 -11.48 6.41
N ALA A 300 2.72 -10.97 7.59
CA ALA A 300 1.97 -9.73 7.75
C ALA A 300 2.72 -8.48 7.23
N GLU A 301 4.00 -8.62 6.88
CA GLU A 301 4.82 -7.60 6.23
C GLU A 301 4.89 -7.80 4.71
N SER A 302 4.16 -8.75 4.11
CA SER A 302 4.15 -8.92 2.65
C SER A 302 3.76 -7.62 1.95
N GLY A 303 4.58 -7.16 1.00
CA GLY A 303 4.30 -5.92 0.26
C GLY A 303 2.96 -5.96 -0.50
N THR A 304 2.34 -7.14 -0.60
CA THR A 304 1.09 -7.38 -1.30
C THR A 304 -0.18 -7.07 -0.48
N SER A 305 -0.07 -6.76 0.82
CA SER A 305 -1.25 -6.50 1.66
C SER A 305 -1.98 -5.21 1.25
N PRO A 306 -3.33 -5.15 1.38
CA PRO A 306 -4.10 -3.93 1.17
C PRO A 306 -3.54 -2.72 1.92
N GLN A 307 -3.08 -2.91 3.16
CA GLN A 307 -2.49 -1.84 3.95
C GLN A 307 -1.17 -1.33 3.36
N ASN A 308 -0.29 -2.21 2.89
CA ASN A 308 0.99 -1.82 2.29
C ASN A 308 0.77 -1.12 0.95
N ILE A 309 -0.13 -1.63 0.11
CA ILE A 309 -0.54 -0.97 -1.13
C ILE A 309 -1.08 0.42 -0.81
N LEU A 310 -2.01 0.53 0.14
CA LEU A 310 -2.56 1.82 0.56
C LEU A 310 -1.47 2.81 0.98
N GLN A 311 -0.53 2.36 1.82
CA GLN A 311 0.63 3.16 2.23
C GLN A 311 1.45 3.61 1.01
N ASP A 312 1.75 2.70 0.09
CA ASP A 312 2.54 3.00 -1.11
C ASP A 312 1.85 4.01 -2.04
N LEU A 313 0.52 3.91 -2.17
CA LEU A 313 -0.28 4.84 -2.96
C LEU A 313 -0.37 6.21 -2.31
N LEU A 314 -0.60 6.29 -1.00
CA LEU A 314 -0.63 7.56 -0.27
C LEU A 314 0.73 8.28 -0.34
N ASP A 315 1.83 7.53 -0.32
CA ASP A 315 3.17 8.09 -0.48
C ASP A 315 3.44 8.68 -1.88
N ASP A 316 2.58 8.40 -2.87
CA ASP A 316 2.62 9.00 -4.21
C ASP A 316 1.78 10.27 -4.36
N MET A 317 1.03 10.61 -3.32
CA MET A 317 0.06 11.69 -3.31
C MET A 317 0.56 12.84 -2.44
N ASP A 318 0.22 14.07 -2.84
CA ASP A 318 0.38 15.21 -1.94
C ASP A 318 -0.69 15.19 -0.82
N PRO A 319 -0.55 15.98 0.26
CA PRO A 319 -1.50 15.94 1.37
C PRO A 319 -2.96 16.22 0.99
N GLN A 320 -3.20 17.04 -0.04
CA GLN A 320 -4.55 17.36 -0.50
C GLN A 320 -5.15 16.18 -1.27
N GLU A 321 -4.37 15.54 -2.14
CA GLU A 321 -4.76 14.32 -2.83
C GLU A 321 -5.02 13.17 -1.84
N GLN A 322 -4.15 13.00 -0.83
CA GLN A 322 -4.34 12.00 0.24
C GLN A 322 -5.66 12.23 0.97
N GLN A 323 -5.96 13.48 1.35
CA GLN A 323 -7.20 13.85 2.03
C GLN A 323 -8.42 13.45 1.20
N GLN A 324 -8.45 13.83 -0.08
CA GLN A 324 -9.55 13.48 -0.98
C GLN A 324 -9.69 11.95 -1.10
N PHE A 325 -8.58 11.26 -1.27
CA PHE A 325 -8.54 9.80 -1.39
C PHE A 325 -9.13 9.10 -0.15
N VAL A 326 -8.78 9.56 1.06
CA VAL A 326 -9.31 9.02 2.31
C VAL A 326 -10.81 9.31 2.47
N GLN A 327 -11.25 10.53 2.10
CA GLN A 327 -12.66 10.90 2.13
C GLN A 327 -13.50 10.05 1.17
N ASP A 328 -12.99 9.83 -0.06
CA ASP A 328 -13.65 8.99 -1.05
C ASP A 328 -13.82 7.56 -0.53
N LEU A 329 -12.79 6.98 0.12
CA LEU A 329 -12.88 5.67 0.75
C LEU A 329 -13.92 5.61 1.88
N ALA A 330 -14.01 6.65 2.71
CA ALA A 330 -14.97 6.70 3.81
C ALA A 330 -16.43 6.85 3.33
N GLN A 331 -16.64 7.42 2.13
CA GLN A 331 -17.96 7.60 1.50
C GLN A 331 -18.40 6.41 0.64
N GLU A 332 -17.51 5.43 0.41
CA GLU A 332 -17.88 4.20 -0.29
C GLU A 332 -19.04 3.51 0.44
N LYS A 333 -19.95 2.91 -0.34
CA LYS A 333 -21.11 2.23 0.24
C LYS A 333 -20.63 1.15 1.23
N PRO A 334 -21.29 0.94 2.37
CA PRO A 334 -20.89 -0.06 3.36
C PRO A 334 -20.64 -1.46 2.74
N ASN A 335 -21.43 -1.81 1.74
CA ASN A 335 -21.33 -3.10 1.06
C ASN A 335 -20.27 -3.12 -0.06
N ALA A 336 -19.73 -1.98 -0.51
CA ALA A 336 -18.74 -1.94 -1.59
C ALA A 336 -17.39 -2.53 -1.14
N LEU A 337 -16.97 -2.20 0.08
CA LEU A 337 -15.80 -2.81 0.73
C LEU A 337 -16.02 -4.31 0.97
N GLU A 338 -17.21 -4.72 1.42
CA GLU A 338 -17.56 -6.14 1.59
C GLU A 338 -17.67 -6.90 0.26
N GLN A 339 -18.13 -6.24 -0.81
CA GLN A 339 -18.20 -6.79 -2.16
C GLN A 339 -16.82 -6.98 -2.78
N ALA A 340 -15.87 -6.10 -2.48
CA ALA A 340 -14.48 -6.29 -2.90
C ALA A 340 -13.86 -7.57 -2.31
N VAL A 341 -14.38 -8.03 -1.17
CA VAL A 341 -13.91 -9.23 -0.46
C VAL A 341 -14.72 -10.49 -0.82
N SER A 342 -16.04 -10.39 -0.95
CA SER A 342 -16.94 -11.56 -1.07
C SER A 342 -16.91 -12.27 -2.43
N GLY A 343 -16.26 -11.70 -3.45
CA GLY A 343 -16.10 -12.30 -4.78
C GLY A 343 -14.82 -13.12 -4.98
N THR A 344 -13.91 -13.17 -4.01
CA THR A 344 -12.56 -13.69 -4.21
C THR A 344 -12.23 -14.76 -3.17
N PRO A 345 -11.75 -15.96 -3.55
CA PRO A 345 -11.13 -16.88 -2.61
C PRO A 345 -9.80 -16.28 -2.14
N MET A 346 -9.86 -15.38 -1.16
CA MET A 346 -8.69 -14.82 -0.49
C MET A 346 -8.11 -15.88 0.45
N PRO A 347 -6.84 -16.28 0.32
CA PRO A 347 -6.29 -17.38 1.12
C PRO A 347 -6.10 -17.06 2.61
N GLN A 348 -6.38 -15.83 3.07
CA GLN A 348 -6.14 -15.38 4.44
C GLN A 348 -7.28 -14.51 4.96
N GLU A 349 -7.83 -14.87 6.14
CA GLU A 349 -8.84 -14.08 6.87
C GLU A 349 -8.37 -12.64 7.14
N SER A 350 -7.07 -12.43 7.36
CA SER A 350 -6.49 -11.12 7.66
C SER A 350 -6.63 -10.11 6.51
N SER A 351 -6.36 -10.52 5.27
CA SER A 351 -6.46 -9.63 4.09
C SER A 351 -7.92 -9.22 3.81
N ALA A 352 -8.85 -10.14 4.06
CA ALA A 352 -10.28 -9.89 3.93
C ALA A 352 -10.75 -8.84 4.97
N ASP A 353 -10.26 -8.95 6.20
CA ASP A 353 -10.58 -7.98 7.24
C ASP A 353 -9.87 -6.64 7.04
N GLU A 354 -8.64 -6.61 6.51
CA GLU A 354 -7.96 -5.38 6.11
C GLU A 354 -8.76 -4.61 5.04
N MET A 355 -9.23 -5.30 4.00
CA MET A 355 -10.07 -4.68 2.97
C MET A 355 -11.38 -4.13 3.51
N LYS A 356 -12.04 -4.80 4.47
CA LYS A 356 -13.25 -4.28 5.12
C LYS A 356 -12.99 -3.01 5.94
N ASN A 357 -11.76 -2.83 6.42
CA ASN A 357 -11.34 -1.72 7.28
C ASN A 357 -10.42 -0.73 6.55
N LEU A 358 -10.41 -0.75 5.22
CA LEU A 358 -9.49 0.04 4.40
C LEU A 358 -9.60 1.55 4.68
N ASP A 359 -10.80 2.04 4.95
CA ASP A 359 -11.03 3.46 5.26
C ASP A 359 -10.48 3.89 6.63
N LEU A 360 -10.57 3.01 7.64
CA LEU A 360 -9.92 3.19 8.94
C LEU A 360 -8.40 3.20 8.80
N LEU A 361 -7.85 2.27 8.02
CA LEU A 361 -6.42 2.20 7.73
C LEU A 361 -5.94 3.42 6.94
N ALA A 362 -6.73 3.91 5.98
CA ALA A 362 -6.42 5.11 5.21
C ALA A 362 -6.36 6.33 6.12
N THR A 363 -7.34 6.47 7.01
CA THR A 363 -7.39 7.55 8.01
C THR A 363 -6.19 7.48 8.96
N HIS A 364 -5.85 6.27 9.44
CA HIS A 364 -4.67 6.05 10.28
C HIS A 364 -3.38 6.48 9.59
N GLU A 365 -3.16 5.99 8.37
CA GLU A 365 -1.97 6.27 7.57
C GLU A 365 -1.89 7.76 7.18
N PHE A 366 -3.03 8.41 6.94
CA PHE A 366 -3.09 9.86 6.75
C PHE A 366 -2.56 10.62 7.97
N TYR A 367 -3.10 10.40 9.17
CA TYR A 367 -2.67 11.12 10.38
C TYR A 367 -1.23 10.79 10.76
N LYS A 368 -0.80 9.56 10.55
CA LYS A 368 0.60 9.15 10.73
C LYS A 368 1.58 9.89 9.83
N ARG A 369 1.19 10.30 8.61
CA ARG A 369 2.04 11.12 7.71
C ARG A 369 2.00 12.60 8.02
N ASN A 370 0.83 13.08 8.42
CA ASN A 370 0.51 14.51 8.43
C ASN A 370 0.49 15.12 9.83
N HIS A 371 0.70 14.33 10.90
CA HIS A 371 0.86 14.86 12.25
C HIS A 371 2.11 15.75 12.33
N PRO A 372 2.14 16.74 13.26
CA PRO A 372 3.34 17.55 13.45
C PRO A 372 4.48 16.67 13.97
N LYS A 373 5.59 16.65 13.25
CA LYS A 373 6.75 15.84 13.63
C LYS A 373 7.48 16.49 14.81
N ILE A 374 7.79 15.69 15.83
CA ILE A 374 8.81 16.06 16.82
C ILE A 374 9.93 15.05 16.69
N LYS A 375 11.18 15.52 16.70
CA LYS A 375 12.30 14.64 17.02
C LYS A 375 12.73 14.88 18.44
N ILE A 376 12.82 13.79 19.20
CA ILE A 376 13.52 13.78 20.48
C ILE A 376 15.00 13.66 20.17
N VAL A 377 15.76 14.72 20.44
CA VAL A 377 17.22 14.75 20.24
C VAL A 377 17.92 14.95 21.59
N GLY A 378 19.02 14.24 21.80
CA GLY A 378 19.86 14.39 23.00
C GLY A 378 20.48 15.79 23.07
N GLY A 379 20.36 16.47 24.20
CA GLY A 379 21.03 17.77 24.41
C GLY A 379 21.36 18.08 25.87
N SER A 380 21.73 19.33 26.13
CA SER A 380 22.26 19.78 27.43
C SER A 380 21.22 20.42 28.37
N LYS A 381 19.99 20.67 27.90
CA LYS A 381 18.85 21.18 28.69
C LYS A 381 17.53 20.54 28.26
N VAL A 382 16.61 20.34 29.21
CA VAL A 382 15.28 19.74 28.99
C VAL A 382 14.29 20.83 28.54
N GLY A 383 13.47 20.55 27.53
CA GLY A 383 12.29 21.35 27.19
C GLY A 383 12.57 22.66 26.44
N GLU A 384 13.82 22.93 26.03
CA GLU A 384 14.06 24.04 25.12
C GLU A 384 13.64 23.62 23.69
N SER A 385 12.64 24.30 23.13
CA SER A 385 12.34 24.21 21.70
C SER A 385 13.48 24.86 20.94
N VAL A 386 14.29 24.05 20.25
CA VAL A 386 15.47 24.53 19.52
C VAL A 386 15.17 24.47 18.03
N VAL A 387 15.55 25.53 17.32
CA VAL A 387 15.50 25.54 15.85
C VAL A 387 16.62 24.64 15.35
N VAL A 388 16.28 23.41 14.98
CA VAL A 388 17.22 22.41 14.45
C VAL A 388 17.44 22.54 12.94
N GLY A 389 16.62 23.36 12.29
CA GLY A 389 16.70 23.60 10.87
C GLY A 389 15.63 24.57 10.39
N LYS A 390 15.62 24.81 9.09
CA LYS A 390 14.56 25.56 8.43
C LYS A 390 13.95 24.69 7.35
N GLN A 391 12.63 24.63 7.29
CA GLN A 391 11.92 23.99 6.22
C GLN A 391 11.31 25.06 5.32
N GLU A 392 11.70 25.03 4.05
CA GLU A 392 11.09 25.80 3.00
C GLU A 392 9.70 25.25 2.68
N TYR A 393 8.71 26.11 2.58
CA TYR A 393 7.36 25.77 2.15
C TYR A 393 6.79 26.87 1.26
N TRP A 394 5.96 26.49 0.29
CA TRP A 394 5.37 27.44 -0.66
C TRP A 394 4.02 27.90 -0.14
N ASN A 395 3.90 29.19 0.18
CA ASN A 395 2.66 29.80 0.62
C ASN A 395 1.95 30.45 -0.57
N LEU A 396 0.67 30.14 -0.79
CA LEU A 396 -0.12 30.82 -1.82
C LEU A 396 -0.30 32.29 -1.41
N LYS A 397 0.27 33.20 -2.20
CA LYS A 397 0.25 34.64 -1.94
C LYS A 397 -0.99 35.28 -2.56
N ARG A 398 -1.31 34.88 -3.79
CA ARG A 398 -2.38 35.49 -4.56
C ARG A 398 -2.90 34.53 -5.62
N THR A 399 -4.18 34.64 -5.92
CA THR A 399 -4.82 34.01 -7.06
C THR A 399 -5.43 35.10 -7.94
N THR A 400 -5.20 35.03 -9.25
CA THR A 400 -5.77 35.95 -10.24
C THR A 400 -6.45 35.15 -11.34
N VAL A 401 -7.65 35.52 -11.73
CA VAL A 401 -8.32 34.96 -12.93
C VAL A 401 -7.95 35.82 -14.14
N LEU A 402 -7.52 35.16 -15.21
CA LEU A 402 -7.07 35.74 -16.46
C LEU A 402 -8.01 35.34 -17.59
N THR A 403 -8.32 36.28 -18.47
CA THR A 403 -8.88 35.97 -19.79
C THR A 403 -7.79 35.49 -20.75
N GLU A 404 -8.18 34.92 -21.89
CA GLU A 404 -7.24 34.49 -22.94
C GLU A 404 -6.30 35.62 -23.42
N ASP A 405 -6.83 36.84 -23.61
CA ASP A 405 -6.03 38.02 -23.94
C ASP A 405 -5.02 38.39 -22.85
N GLN A 406 -5.40 38.25 -21.58
CA GLN A 406 -4.50 38.52 -20.46
C GLN A 406 -3.46 37.42 -20.31
N LEU A 407 -3.83 36.17 -20.59
CA LEU A 407 -2.92 35.03 -20.56
C LEU A 407 -1.80 35.17 -21.60
N SER A 408 -2.10 35.70 -22.78
CA SER A 408 -1.09 35.94 -23.85
C SER A 408 0.09 36.81 -23.41
N LYS A 409 -0.11 37.63 -22.37
CA LYS A 409 0.89 38.54 -21.79
C LYS A 409 1.72 37.89 -20.68
N VAL A 410 1.38 36.66 -20.29
CA VAL A 410 2.05 35.90 -19.23
C VAL A 410 3.13 35.00 -19.83
N ASN A 411 4.28 34.89 -19.17
CA ASN A 411 5.36 34.00 -19.61
C ASN A 411 5.04 32.53 -19.29
N LEU A 412 4.29 31.88 -20.20
CA LEU A 412 3.84 30.50 -20.05
C LEU A 412 4.99 29.50 -19.94
N ASN A 413 6.12 29.75 -20.60
CA ASN A 413 7.30 28.89 -20.51
C ASN A 413 7.89 28.88 -19.09
N ARG A 414 7.95 30.05 -18.44
CA ARG A 414 8.42 30.16 -17.06
C ARG A 414 7.47 29.47 -16.09
N ILE A 415 6.16 29.67 -16.25
CA ILE A 415 5.13 29.01 -15.45
C ILE A 415 5.23 27.49 -15.61
N ASN A 416 5.30 26.99 -16.84
CA ASN A 416 5.40 25.57 -17.12
C ASN A 416 6.65 24.94 -16.50
N LYS A 417 7.81 25.62 -16.59
CA LYS A 417 9.04 25.18 -15.92
C LYS A 417 8.90 25.15 -14.39
N LEU A 418 8.31 26.18 -13.78
CA LEU A 418 8.10 26.25 -12.33
C LEU A 418 7.12 25.18 -11.86
N GLN A 419 5.97 25.06 -12.52
CA GLN A 419 4.95 24.04 -12.23
C GLN A 419 5.50 22.62 -12.37
N LYS A 420 6.34 22.33 -13.39
CA LYS A 420 7.03 21.03 -13.50
C LYS A 420 8.04 20.79 -12.38
N ARG A 421 8.78 21.84 -11.98
CA ARG A 421 9.84 21.73 -10.96
C ARG A 421 9.29 21.60 -9.54
N THR A 422 8.28 22.40 -9.19
CA THR A 422 7.73 22.47 -7.82
C THR A 422 6.48 21.62 -7.66
N ARG A 423 5.90 21.12 -8.75
CA ARG A 423 4.60 20.43 -8.82
C ARG A 423 3.39 21.23 -8.33
N LEU A 424 3.57 22.52 -8.07
CA LEU A 424 2.47 23.40 -7.63
C LEU A 424 1.65 23.85 -8.85
N PRO A 425 0.32 24.01 -8.72
CA PRO A 425 -0.53 24.47 -9.82
C PRO A 425 -0.44 26.00 -9.95
N TRP A 426 0.54 26.48 -10.71
CA TRP A 426 0.73 27.91 -10.99
C TRP A 426 -0.29 28.45 -11.98
N LEU A 427 -0.71 27.64 -12.96
CA LEU A 427 -1.74 28.04 -13.93
C LEU A 427 -2.73 26.91 -14.17
N ILE A 428 -4.01 27.18 -13.94
CA ILE A 428 -5.11 26.21 -14.06
C ILE A 428 -6.08 26.72 -15.12
N ASN A 429 -6.44 25.90 -16.10
CA ASN A 429 -7.51 26.24 -17.04
C ASN A 429 -8.87 26.04 -16.34
N LEU A 430 -9.70 27.09 -16.31
CA LEU A 430 -11.02 27.03 -15.68
C LEU A 430 -12.14 26.72 -16.69
N GLY A 431 -11.83 26.62 -17.98
CA GLY A 431 -12.81 26.58 -19.06
C GLY A 431 -13.27 27.98 -19.49
N ASN A 432 -14.10 28.04 -20.54
CA ASN A 432 -14.68 29.29 -21.07
C ASN A 432 -13.63 30.39 -21.37
N SER A 433 -12.46 30.01 -21.91
CA SER A 433 -11.35 30.94 -22.20
C SER A 433 -10.84 31.72 -20.98
N THR A 434 -10.95 31.14 -19.78
CA THR A 434 -10.44 31.73 -18.53
C THR A 434 -9.46 30.80 -17.82
N PHE A 435 -8.50 31.41 -17.13
CA PHE A 435 -7.39 30.71 -16.48
C PHE A 435 -7.16 31.28 -15.09
N ARG A 436 -6.82 30.43 -14.11
CA ARG A 436 -6.44 30.85 -12.77
C ARG A 436 -4.92 30.81 -12.65
N LEU A 437 -4.31 31.97 -12.43
CA LEU A 437 -2.90 32.13 -12.11
C LEU A 437 -2.72 32.21 -10.59
N ASN A 438 -1.99 31.26 -10.02
CA ASN A 438 -1.61 31.22 -8.61
C ASN A 438 -0.14 31.67 -8.46
N GLU A 439 0.08 32.63 -7.58
CA GLU A 439 1.40 33.12 -7.21
C GLU A 439 1.77 32.59 -5.83
N TYR A 440 2.89 31.89 -5.74
CA TYR A 440 3.41 31.33 -4.50
C TYR A 440 4.64 32.10 -4.03
N GLU A 441 4.78 32.25 -2.73
CA GLU A 441 5.96 32.77 -2.06
C GLU A 441 6.64 31.63 -1.30
N LEU A 442 7.92 31.42 -1.55
CA LEU A 442 8.72 30.49 -0.75
C LEU A 442 8.97 31.15 0.61
N LYS A 443 8.42 30.55 1.66
CA LYS A 443 8.66 30.94 3.04
C LYS A 443 9.48 29.88 3.73
N GLU A 444 10.32 30.31 4.66
CA GLU A 444 10.98 29.41 5.60
C GLU A 444 10.18 29.43 6.88
N HIS A 445 9.91 28.25 7.45
CA HIS A 445 9.59 28.16 8.86
C HIS A 445 10.69 27.38 9.57
N ASN A 446 10.97 27.79 10.80
CA ASN A 446 11.90 27.08 11.65
C ASN A 446 11.33 25.70 11.97
N LEU A 447 12.08 24.64 11.64
CA LEU A 447 11.86 23.32 12.20
C LEU A 447 12.25 23.40 13.66
N LYS A 448 11.24 23.32 14.52
CA LYS A 448 11.42 23.28 15.96
C LYS A 448 11.45 21.81 16.37
N ASP A 449 12.56 21.37 16.93
CA ASP A 449 12.62 20.10 17.67
C ASP A 449 12.54 20.40 19.16
N VAL A 450 12.16 19.37 19.92
CA VAL A 450 12.22 19.41 21.38
C VAL A 450 13.48 18.66 21.79
N VAL A 451 14.45 19.38 22.33
CA VAL A 451 15.69 18.80 22.83
C VAL A 451 15.42 18.25 24.24
N TYR A 452 15.76 16.98 24.45
CA TYR A 452 15.73 16.34 25.76
C TYR A 452 17.14 15.95 26.17
N VAL A 453 17.47 16.12 27.45
CA VAL A 453 18.71 15.58 28.00
C VAL A 453 18.51 14.08 28.22
N ASP A 454 19.39 13.25 27.64
CA ASP A 454 19.33 11.77 27.71
C ASP A 454 19.14 11.23 29.14
N SER A 455 19.48 12.00 30.19
CA SER A 455 19.38 11.59 31.58
C SER A 455 17.98 11.72 32.22
N HIS A 456 16.99 12.35 31.58
CA HIS A 456 15.70 12.70 32.23
C HIS A 456 14.43 12.36 31.44
N ILE A 457 14.53 11.56 30.37
CA ILE A 457 13.32 11.06 29.69
C ILE A 457 12.67 9.98 30.57
N ASP A 458 11.48 10.24 31.09
CA ASP A 458 10.67 9.25 31.83
C ASP A 458 9.36 8.97 31.09
N VAL A 459 9.40 8.03 30.15
CA VAL A 459 8.21 7.62 29.38
C VAL A 459 7.27 6.81 30.29
N PRO A 460 5.95 7.07 30.34
CA PRO A 460 5.04 6.31 31.19
C PRO A 460 4.95 4.82 30.80
N ASP A 461 4.54 3.97 31.75
CA ASP A 461 4.22 2.55 31.47
C ASP A 461 2.93 2.43 30.64
N MET A 462 1.98 3.34 30.90
CA MET A 462 0.66 3.36 30.30
C MET A 462 0.17 4.78 30.03
N VAL A 463 -0.45 4.98 28.88
CA VAL A 463 -1.18 6.21 28.55
C VAL A 463 -2.65 5.90 28.32
N GLU A 464 -3.53 6.57 29.07
CA GLU A 464 -4.98 6.48 28.91
C GLU A 464 -5.45 7.75 28.18
N PHE A 465 -5.78 7.61 26.89
CA PHE A 465 -6.27 8.72 26.06
C PHE A 465 -7.79 8.82 26.15
N TYR A 466 -8.32 9.87 26.75
CA TYR A 466 -9.73 10.20 26.76
C TYR A 466 -10.01 11.24 25.68
N LEU A 467 -10.65 10.81 24.60
CA LEU A 467 -10.83 11.58 23.38
C LEU A 467 -12.30 11.88 23.16
N ASP A 468 -12.61 13.16 23.07
CA ASP A 468 -13.95 13.65 22.81
C ASP A 468 -14.32 13.47 21.34
N SER A 469 -15.39 12.74 21.11
CA SER A 469 -16.00 12.53 19.81
C SER A 469 -17.44 13.04 19.78
N SER A 470 -17.80 14.02 20.59
CA SER A 470 -19.14 14.61 20.53
C SER A 470 -19.34 15.41 19.24
N GLY A 471 -20.59 15.76 18.92
CA GLY A 471 -20.94 16.49 17.69
C GLY A 471 -20.26 17.86 17.59
N SER A 472 -19.90 18.49 18.71
CA SER A 472 -19.14 19.75 18.71
C SER A 472 -17.70 19.59 18.19
N MET A 473 -17.18 18.34 18.14
CA MET A 473 -15.87 18.02 17.62
C MET A 473 -15.83 17.89 16.09
N PHE A 474 -16.92 17.41 15.47
CA PHE A 474 -17.02 17.11 14.03
C PHE A 474 -17.86 18.10 13.22
N GLY A 475 -18.67 18.92 13.87
CA GLY A 475 -19.73 19.65 13.17
C GLY A 475 -20.79 18.67 12.64
N ASN A 476 -21.07 18.71 11.34
CA ASN A 476 -22.15 17.92 10.74
C ASN A 476 -21.72 16.52 10.28
N GLU A 477 -20.46 16.31 9.92
CA GLU A 477 -19.96 15.05 9.34
C GLU A 477 -18.47 14.85 9.63
N PHE A 478 -18.04 13.59 9.81
CA PHE A 478 -16.62 13.24 9.92
C PHE A 478 -15.86 13.60 8.64
N LYS A 479 -14.81 14.40 8.77
CA LYS A 479 -13.89 14.74 7.67
C LYS A 479 -12.46 14.73 8.17
N VAL A 480 -11.57 14.27 7.31
CA VAL A 480 -10.11 14.30 7.56
C VAL A 480 -9.55 15.62 7.04
N ASN A 481 -8.64 16.24 7.80
CA ASN A 481 -7.91 17.46 7.43
C ASN A 481 -8.81 18.65 7.04
N ASP A 482 -9.98 18.75 7.65
CA ASP A 482 -10.92 19.86 7.47
C ASP A 482 -10.66 21.01 8.45
N GLY A 483 -9.69 20.87 9.36
CA GLY A 483 -9.39 21.83 10.41
C GLY A 483 -10.42 21.86 11.54
N SER A 484 -11.32 20.87 11.61
CA SER A 484 -12.24 20.70 12.74
C SER A 484 -11.49 20.45 14.04
N ARG A 485 -12.20 20.56 15.16
CA ARG A 485 -11.64 20.26 16.48
C ARG A 485 -11.20 18.79 16.57
N TRP A 486 -11.95 17.88 15.96
CA TRP A 486 -11.56 16.48 15.85
C TRP A 486 -10.28 16.27 15.03
N ASP A 487 -10.13 16.99 13.91
CA ASP A 487 -8.92 16.92 13.11
C ASP A 487 -7.69 17.40 13.89
N MET A 488 -7.83 18.48 14.66
CA MET A 488 -6.79 18.95 15.58
C MET A 488 -6.45 17.92 16.66
N LEU A 489 -7.47 17.32 17.29
CA LEU A 489 -7.30 16.25 18.29
C LEU A 489 -6.53 15.08 17.70
N SER A 490 -6.91 14.61 16.52
CA SER A 490 -6.29 13.47 15.84
C SER A 490 -4.82 13.76 15.51
N ASN A 491 -4.50 14.93 14.99
CA ASN A 491 -3.11 15.35 14.74
C ASN A 491 -2.27 15.28 16.02
N VAL A 492 -2.82 15.71 17.16
CA VAL A 492 -2.07 15.74 18.40
C VAL A 492 -1.93 14.35 19.01
N LEU A 493 -2.98 13.53 19.00
CA LEU A 493 -2.90 12.13 19.38
C LEU A 493 -1.75 11.44 18.64
N TYR A 494 -1.64 11.60 17.32
CA TYR A 494 -0.58 10.95 16.55
C TYR A 494 0.81 11.49 16.86
N GLY A 495 0.95 12.80 17.09
CA GLY A 495 2.23 13.36 17.57
C GLY A 495 2.63 12.83 18.95
N PHE A 496 1.67 12.63 19.85
CA PHE A 496 1.89 12.01 21.15
C PHE A 496 2.35 10.55 21.02
N VAL A 497 1.63 9.77 20.22
CA VAL A 497 1.95 8.37 19.98
C VAL A 497 3.33 8.21 19.33
N ASP A 498 3.68 9.07 18.37
CA ASP A 498 5.01 9.08 17.75
C ASP A 498 6.11 9.34 18.80
N ALA A 499 5.94 10.37 19.62
CA ALA A 499 6.91 10.69 20.67
C ALA A 499 7.03 9.59 21.74
N LEU A 500 5.93 8.96 22.15
CA LEU A 500 5.96 7.80 23.04
C LEU A 500 6.72 6.63 22.40
N GLY A 501 6.53 6.42 21.10
CA GLY A 501 7.28 5.42 20.34
C GLY A 501 8.78 5.74 20.26
N GLN A 502 9.15 6.99 20.00
CA GLN A 502 10.54 7.45 19.95
C GLN A 502 11.22 7.33 21.32
N GLY A 503 10.62 7.91 22.37
CA GLY A 503 11.17 7.87 23.73
C GLY A 503 11.23 6.45 24.29
N GLY A 504 10.19 5.64 24.05
CA GLY A 504 10.16 4.23 24.47
C GLY A 504 11.30 3.42 23.84
N LYS A 505 11.59 3.63 22.56
CA LYS A 505 12.74 3.00 21.88
C LYS A 505 14.08 3.45 22.47
N GLN A 506 14.25 4.74 22.75
CA GLN A 506 15.47 5.30 23.33
C GLN A 506 15.78 4.73 24.71
N LEU A 507 14.74 4.47 25.52
CA LEU A 507 14.88 3.91 26.87
C LEU A 507 14.75 2.38 26.94
N GLY A 508 14.45 1.71 25.84
CA GLY A 508 14.10 0.27 25.84
C GLY A 508 12.80 -0.05 26.59
N LYS A 509 11.90 0.94 26.76
CA LYS A 509 10.62 0.81 27.48
C LYS A 509 9.48 0.53 26.50
N LYS A 510 8.64 -0.47 26.81
CA LYS A 510 7.46 -0.84 26.02
C LYS A 510 6.19 -0.21 26.57
N THR A 511 5.99 1.06 26.26
CA THR A 511 4.78 1.79 26.67
C THR A 511 3.53 1.20 26.02
N LYS A 512 2.46 1.15 26.82
CA LYS A 512 1.13 0.72 26.38
C LYS A 512 0.19 1.91 26.36
N MET A 513 -0.88 1.79 25.60
CA MET A 513 -1.92 2.79 25.53
C MET A 513 -3.31 2.15 25.51
N ARG A 514 -4.30 2.95 25.88
CA ARG A 514 -5.72 2.66 25.68
C ARG A 514 -6.40 3.93 25.18
N VAL A 515 -7.29 3.76 24.22
CA VAL A 515 -8.16 4.83 23.71
C VAL A 515 -9.54 4.70 24.35
N HIS A 516 -9.96 5.74 25.04
CA HIS A 516 -11.31 5.95 25.54
C HIS A 516 -11.96 7.03 24.68
N ASN A 517 -12.80 6.62 23.75
CA ASN A 517 -13.54 7.54 22.91
C ASN A 517 -14.91 7.79 23.56
N PHE A 518 -15.25 9.07 23.83
CA PHE A 518 -16.51 9.42 24.48
C PHE A 518 -17.36 10.36 23.62
N GLY A 519 -18.64 10.01 23.53
CA GLY A 519 -19.74 10.75 22.92
C GLY A 519 -20.97 10.47 23.77
N ASP A 520 -22.09 9.97 23.20
CA ASP A 520 -23.28 9.64 24.03
C ASP A 520 -22.98 8.59 25.11
N LYS A 521 -21.97 7.75 24.86
CA LYS A 521 -21.35 6.83 25.82
C LYS A 521 -19.82 6.81 25.64
N GLN A 522 -19.11 6.28 26.63
CA GLN A 522 -17.69 5.95 26.50
C GLN A 522 -17.50 4.54 25.93
N VAL A 523 -16.70 4.42 24.86
CA VAL A 523 -16.21 3.14 24.34
C VAL A 523 -14.69 3.12 24.50
N SER A 524 -14.18 2.01 25.01
CA SER A 524 -12.75 1.87 25.31
C SER A 524 -12.14 0.76 24.48
N SER A 525 -10.94 0.97 23.96
CA SER A 525 -10.15 -0.07 23.31
C SER A 525 -9.59 -1.04 24.35
N GLU A 526 -9.07 -2.16 23.89
CA GLU A 526 -8.15 -2.96 24.71
C GLU A 526 -6.85 -2.17 24.97
N ILE A 527 -6.10 -2.62 25.97
CA ILE A 527 -4.74 -2.11 26.19
C ILE A 527 -3.85 -2.67 25.08
N VAL A 528 -3.22 -1.79 24.32
CA VAL A 528 -2.31 -2.18 23.22
C VAL A 528 -0.94 -1.56 23.41
N PRO A 529 0.16 -2.25 23.03
CA PRO A 529 1.46 -1.62 22.89
C PRO A 529 1.40 -0.47 21.88
N VAL A 530 2.14 0.61 22.13
CA VAL A 530 2.23 1.77 21.21
C VAL A 530 2.65 1.33 19.80
N ASP A 531 3.64 0.43 19.69
CA ASP A 531 4.08 -0.13 18.40
C ASP A 531 2.96 -0.91 17.68
N LYS A 532 2.04 -1.54 18.41
CA LYS A 532 0.92 -2.28 17.83
C LYS A 532 -0.12 -1.30 17.27
N PHE A 533 -0.45 -0.24 18.02
CA PHE A 533 -1.30 0.83 17.52
C PHE A 533 -0.70 1.50 16.28
N TRP A 534 0.61 1.79 16.29
CA TRP A 534 1.34 2.42 15.17
C TRP A 534 1.39 1.57 13.88
N LYS A 535 1.25 0.25 14.03
CA LYS A 535 1.11 -0.71 12.92
C LYS A 535 -0.33 -0.82 12.39
N GLY A 536 -1.30 -0.13 12.99
CA GLY A 536 -2.68 -0.10 12.53
C GLY A 536 -3.63 -1.11 13.19
N ASP A 537 -3.53 -1.30 14.51
CA ASP A 537 -4.44 -2.18 15.27
C ASP A 537 -5.93 -1.82 15.04
N THR A 538 -6.62 -2.62 14.23
CA THR A 538 -7.97 -2.31 13.73
C THR A 538 -9.00 -2.13 14.84
N ALA A 539 -8.90 -2.89 15.94
CA ALA A 539 -9.81 -2.76 17.07
C ALA A 539 -9.69 -1.37 17.73
N SER A 540 -8.45 -0.93 17.99
CA SER A 540 -8.19 0.40 18.54
C SER A 540 -8.57 1.52 17.57
N LEU A 541 -8.29 1.33 16.27
CA LEU A 541 -8.68 2.30 15.22
C LEU A 541 -10.20 2.42 15.08
N LYS A 542 -10.93 1.32 15.24
CA LYS A 542 -12.40 1.33 15.26
C LYS A 542 -12.93 2.11 16.45
N THR A 543 -12.35 1.94 17.65
CA THR A 543 -12.68 2.78 18.80
C THR A 543 -12.35 4.25 18.56
N LEU A 544 -11.26 4.54 17.85
CA LEU A 544 -10.84 5.92 17.60
C LEU A 544 -11.72 6.64 16.55
N PHE A 545 -11.89 6.06 15.36
CA PHE A 545 -12.48 6.76 14.20
C PHE A 545 -13.92 6.35 13.88
N LYS A 546 -14.40 5.20 14.36
CA LYS A 546 -15.80 4.76 14.19
C LYS A 546 -16.38 4.30 15.53
N PRO A 547 -16.35 5.13 16.57
CA PRO A 547 -16.87 4.74 17.86
C PRO A 547 -18.38 4.53 17.73
N ALA A 548 -18.87 3.35 18.13
CA ALA A 548 -20.30 3.04 18.12
C ALA A 548 -21.01 3.71 19.32
N ASN A 549 -20.74 5.00 19.56
CA ASN A 549 -21.09 5.73 20.77
C ASN A 549 -21.96 6.97 20.58
N GLY A 550 -22.33 7.33 19.34
CA GLY A 550 -23.20 8.46 19.05
C GLY A 550 -22.56 9.83 19.35
N TYR A 551 -23.15 10.92 18.83
CA TYR A 551 -22.53 12.25 18.78
C TYR A 551 -23.31 13.34 19.54
N SER A 552 -24.37 12.99 20.26
CA SER A 552 -25.38 13.96 20.71
C SER A 552 -25.11 14.55 22.10
N LYS A 553 -24.34 13.87 22.94
CA LYS A 553 -24.03 14.19 24.34
C LYS A 553 -22.60 13.74 24.66
N GLU A 554 -22.06 14.21 25.78
CA GLU A 554 -20.72 13.81 26.27
C GLU A 554 -20.83 13.03 27.58
N ASP A 555 -20.47 11.74 27.55
CA ASP A 555 -20.39 10.88 28.73
C ASP A 555 -18.97 10.34 28.93
N ILE A 556 -18.07 11.22 29.35
CA ILE A 556 -16.74 10.83 29.83
C ILE A 556 -16.84 10.17 31.22
N ASN A 557 -16.08 9.09 31.41
CA ASN A 557 -15.93 8.39 32.67
C ASN A 557 -14.45 8.07 32.93
N LEU A 558 -13.75 9.02 33.56
CA LEU A 558 -12.38 8.82 34.02
C LEU A 558 -12.33 7.70 35.06
N THR A 559 -11.46 6.71 34.82
CA THR A 559 -11.25 5.55 35.69
C THR A 559 -9.89 5.65 36.37
N HIS A 560 -9.88 5.74 37.70
CA HIS A 560 -8.66 5.73 38.50
C HIS A 560 -8.16 4.28 38.65
N TYR A 561 -6.97 3.99 38.12
CA TYR A 561 -6.31 2.69 38.27
C TYR A 561 -5.23 2.78 39.36
N ARG A 562 -5.21 1.82 40.29
CA ARG A 562 -4.23 1.73 41.39
C ARG A 562 -3.43 0.44 41.31
N ASP A 563 -2.75 0.23 40.18
CA ASP A 563 -1.99 -0.99 39.89
C ASP A 563 -0.47 -0.80 39.98
N GLY A 564 -0.02 0.34 40.53
CA GLY A 564 1.40 0.65 40.77
C GLY A 564 2.20 0.99 39.50
N ARG A 565 1.54 1.15 38.35
CA ARG A 565 2.20 1.56 37.10
C ARG A 565 2.26 3.07 36.98
N GLN A 566 3.33 3.58 36.36
CA GLN A 566 3.39 4.97 35.95
C GLN A 566 2.39 5.21 34.82
N ARG A 567 1.37 6.03 35.07
CA ARG A 567 0.24 6.25 34.18
C ARG A 567 0.13 7.72 33.81
N THR A 568 -0.10 8.00 32.54
CA THR A 568 -0.49 9.34 32.11
C THR A 568 -1.90 9.34 31.55
N TYR A 569 -2.74 10.21 32.09
CA TYR A 569 -4.12 10.45 31.67
C TYR A 569 -4.12 11.66 30.75
N VAL A 570 -4.37 11.44 29.47
CA VAL A 570 -4.44 12.51 28.46
C VAL A 570 -5.90 12.70 28.09
N VAL A 571 -6.49 13.80 28.55
CA VAL A 571 -7.87 14.16 28.25
C VAL A 571 -7.88 15.24 27.17
N VAL A 572 -8.53 14.99 26.04
CA VAL A 572 -8.68 15.95 24.95
C VAL A 572 -10.16 16.14 24.67
N THR A 573 -10.64 17.35 24.89
CA THR A 573 -12.06 17.75 24.73
C THR A 573 -12.13 19.19 24.27
N ASP A 574 -13.28 19.64 23.80
CA ASP A 574 -13.53 21.07 23.64
C ASP A 574 -13.99 21.74 24.95
N GLY A 575 -14.20 20.99 26.03
CA GLY A 575 -14.41 21.51 27.38
C GLY A 575 -15.84 21.91 27.72
N GLU A 576 -16.79 21.81 26.79
CA GLU A 576 -18.21 22.14 27.00
C GLU A 576 -19.04 20.93 27.44
N LEU A 577 -18.70 20.34 28.60
CA LEU A 577 -19.44 19.19 29.16
C LEU A 577 -20.94 19.50 29.35
N VAL A 578 -21.76 19.17 28.35
CA VAL A 578 -23.16 19.61 28.22
C VAL A 578 -24.12 19.06 29.28
N ILE A 579 -23.72 18.01 30.00
CA ILE A 579 -24.56 17.38 31.04
C ILE A 579 -24.33 18.09 32.39
N PRO A 580 -25.39 18.63 33.03
CA PRO A 580 -25.28 19.31 34.31
C PRO A 580 -24.55 18.47 35.38
N GLY A 581 -23.62 19.11 36.10
CA GLY A 581 -22.82 18.50 37.17
C GLY A 581 -21.64 17.65 36.69
N ARG A 582 -21.48 17.41 35.37
CA ARG A 582 -20.33 16.62 34.86
C ARG A 582 -19.02 17.34 34.98
N THR A 583 -18.95 18.63 34.69
CA THR A 583 -17.73 19.44 34.92
C THR A 583 -17.20 19.30 36.34
N ALA A 584 -18.07 19.41 37.35
CA ALA A 584 -17.69 19.27 38.75
C ALA A 584 -17.25 17.83 39.09
N ARG A 585 -17.91 16.82 38.51
CA ARG A 585 -17.59 15.40 38.71
C ARG A 585 -16.23 15.04 38.10
N GLU A 586 -16.00 15.41 36.85
CA GLU A 586 -14.78 15.05 36.11
C GLU A 586 -13.57 15.86 36.56
N SER A 587 -13.72 17.17 36.84
CA SER A 587 -12.65 17.95 37.48
C SER A 587 -12.26 17.38 38.83
N ARG A 588 -13.22 16.91 39.65
CA ARG A 588 -12.91 16.23 40.92
C ARG A 588 -12.12 14.94 40.68
N LYS A 589 -12.56 14.09 39.75
CA LYS A 589 -11.85 12.85 39.42
C LYS A 589 -10.43 13.11 38.91
N MET A 590 -10.23 14.11 38.07
CA MET A 590 -8.91 14.50 37.60
C MET A 590 -7.99 14.87 38.77
N LYS A 591 -8.49 15.66 39.72
CA LYS A 591 -7.74 16.03 40.94
C LYS A 591 -7.44 14.82 41.81
N GLU A 592 -8.40 13.92 41.98
CA GLU A 592 -8.20 12.67 42.74
C GLU A 592 -7.17 11.74 42.09
N ILE A 593 -7.14 11.68 40.75
CA ILE A 593 -6.14 10.90 40.00
C ILE A 593 -4.76 11.54 40.13
N ALA A 594 -4.66 12.86 39.99
CA ALA A 594 -3.42 13.63 40.06
C ALA A 594 -2.75 13.65 41.44
N GLN A 595 -3.48 13.25 42.50
CA GLN A 595 -2.91 13.10 43.85
C GLN A 595 -2.02 11.85 43.99
N ASP A 596 -2.14 10.86 43.11
CA ASP A 596 -1.26 9.69 43.13
C ASP A 596 0.06 10.03 42.42
N HIS A 597 1.17 9.89 43.14
CA HIS A 597 2.53 10.07 42.62
C HIS A 597 2.90 9.24 41.37
N ASN A 598 2.15 8.17 41.08
CA ASN A 598 2.35 7.38 39.86
C ASN A 598 1.54 7.88 38.67
N ASN A 599 0.68 8.90 38.85
CA ASN A 599 -0.22 9.40 37.83
C ASN A 599 0.14 10.82 37.41
N ASN A 600 0.19 11.06 36.10
CA ASN A 600 0.21 12.39 35.51
C ASN A 600 -1.14 12.65 34.84
N VAL A 601 -1.69 13.85 34.99
CA VAL A 601 -2.96 14.23 34.36
C VAL A 601 -2.73 15.45 33.46
N VAL A 602 -3.08 15.30 32.18
CA VAL A 602 -2.96 16.34 31.16
C VAL A 602 -4.34 16.60 30.56
N LEU A 603 -4.77 17.86 30.58
CA LEU A 603 -6.00 18.31 29.95
C LEU A 603 -5.68 19.22 28.77
N PHE A 604 -6.17 18.82 27.61
CA PHE A 604 -6.22 19.63 26.41
C PHE A 604 -7.64 20.06 26.14
N GLU A 605 -7.83 21.37 26.06
CA GLU A 605 -9.11 22.00 25.80
C GLU A 605 -9.06 22.74 24.46
N ILE A 606 -9.81 22.26 23.46
CA ILE A 606 -9.74 22.75 22.07
C ILE A 606 -10.54 24.04 21.88
N GLY A 607 -9.87 25.07 21.36
CA GLY A 607 -10.40 26.41 21.20
C GLY A 607 -10.26 27.21 22.51
N GLY A 608 -11.32 27.28 23.30
CA GLY A 608 -11.40 28.13 24.50
C GLY A 608 -10.83 27.52 25.78
N THR A 609 -10.77 28.34 26.83
CA THR A 609 -10.81 27.85 28.21
C THR A 609 -12.27 27.80 28.65
N TYR A 610 -12.82 26.60 28.75
CA TYR A 610 -14.22 26.37 29.13
C TYR A 610 -14.32 25.90 30.57
N ASP A 611 -15.48 25.39 30.97
CA ASP A 611 -15.78 25.19 32.38
C ASP A 611 -14.93 24.08 33.00
N LEU A 612 -14.55 23.05 32.22
CA LEU A 612 -13.63 22.02 32.70
C LEU A 612 -12.23 22.61 32.91
N GLY A 613 -11.69 23.34 31.93
CA GLY A 613 -10.39 24.01 32.07
C GLY A 613 -10.37 25.02 33.22
N LYS A 614 -11.41 25.85 33.38
CA LYS A 614 -11.53 26.78 34.52
C LYS A 614 -11.48 26.04 35.87
N ALA A 615 -12.05 24.84 35.96
CA ALA A 615 -12.13 24.07 37.19
C ALA A 615 -10.79 23.42 37.61
N VAL A 616 -9.87 23.19 36.66
CA VAL A 616 -8.61 22.47 36.91
C VAL A 616 -7.35 23.29 36.66
N LYS A 617 -7.39 24.37 35.86
CA LYS A 617 -6.19 25.14 35.47
C LYS A 617 -5.37 25.75 36.62
N SER A 618 -5.98 25.92 37.80
CA SER A 618 -5.31 26.43 38.99
C SER A 618 -4.67 25.34 39.85
N ASP A 619 -4.90 24.07 39.51
CA ASP A 619 -4.35 22.92 40.22
C ASP A 619 -2.97 22.57 39.63
N SER A 620 -1.90 22.73 40.41
CA SER A 620 -0.53 22.48 39.94
C SER A 620 -0.24 21.01 39.68
N SER A 621 -1.11 20.08 40.12
CA SER A 621 -0.96 18.65 39.83
C SER A 621 -1.55 18.25 38.47
N ILE A 622 -2.29 19.15 37.81
CA ILE A 622 -2.91 18.92 36.50
C ILE A 622 -2.26 19.86 35.50
N VAL A 623 -1.72 19.30 34.42
CA VAL A 623 -1.18 20.12 33.34
C VAL A 623 -2.30 20.50 32.40
N TYR A 624 -2.59 21.80 32.33
CA TYR A 624 -3.66 22.35 31.51
C TYR A 624 -3.12 23.08 30.28
N HIS A 625 -3.67 22.74 29.11
CA HIS A 625 -3.34 23.38 27.84
C HIS A 625 -4.60 23.79 27.08
N GLN A 626 -4.71 25.08 26.79
CA GLN A 626 -5.66 25.61 25.83
C GLN A 626 -5.09 25.46 24.42
N VAL A 627 -5.85 24.86 23.51
CA VAL A 627 -5.39 24.46 22.19
C VAL A 627 -5.97 25.36 21.11
N HIS A 628 -5.15 26.29 20.63
CA HIS A 628 -5.40 27.06 19.40
C HIS A 628 -4.44 26.72 18.25
N ASP A 629 -3.35 26.03 18.59
CA ASP A 629 -2.22 25.74 17.70
C ASP A 629 -1.69 24.35 18.03
N LYS A 630 -1.83 23.41 17.08
CA LYS A 630 -1.41 22.01 17.23
C LYS A 630 0.08 21.86 17.58
N ASN A 631 0.94 22.78 17.14
CA ASN A 631 2.38 22.70 17.43
C ASN A 631 2.68 23.06 18.88
N LYS A 632 1.99 24.07 19.44
CA LYS A 632 2.14 24.45 20.85
C LYS A 632 1.59 23.37 21.78
N MET A 633 0.45 22.78 21.40
CA MET A 633 -0.16 21.65 22.13
C MET A 633 0.80 20.47 22.22
N LEU A 634 1.45 20.16 21.11
CA LEU A 634 2.36 19.03 21.03
C LEU A 634 3.63 19.25 21.85
N SER A 635 4.27 20.42 21.73
CA SER A 635 5.47 20.76 22.52
C SER A 635 5.21 20.65 24.02
N ALA A 636 4.13 21.27 24.50
CA ALA A 636 3.83 21.33 25.92
C ALA A 636 3.34 19.97 26.45
N GLY A 637 2.61 19.23 25.63
CA GLY A 637 2.19 17.87 25.95
C GLY A 637 3.33 16.86 26.06
N LEU A 638 4.34 17.01 25.20
CA LEU A 638 5.53 16.17 25.26
C LEU A 638 6.38 16.45 26.48
N GLU A 639 6.49 17.71 26.91
CA GLU A 639 7.21 18.07 28.14
C GLU A 639 6.68 17.22 29.31
N VAL A 640 5.36 17.08 29.46
CA VAL A 640 4.77 16.28 30.55
C VAL A 640 4.97 14.77 30.38
N LEU A 641 4.94 14.27 29.14
CA LEU A 641 5.10 12.85 28.86
C LEU A 641 6.53 12.33 29.01
N LEU A 642 7.50 13.23 28.86
CA LEU A 642 8.91 12.90 28.76
C LEU A 642 9.74 13.54 29.87
N SER A 643 9.13 14.24 30.83
CA SER A 643 9.84 14.83 31.96
C SER A 643 9.38 14.29 33.32
N LYS A 644 10.29 14.43 34.28
CA LYS A 644 10.01 14.53 35.70
C LYS A 644 10.52 15.87 36.19
#